data_AF-M5TML5-F1
#
_entry.id   AF-M5TML5-F1
#
_cell.length_a   1.000
_cell.length_b   1.000
_cell.length_c   1.000
_cell.angle_alpha   90.00
_cell.angle_beta   90.00
_cell.angle_gamma   90.00
#
_symmetry.space_group_name_H-M   'P 1'
#
loop_
_entity.id
_entity.type
_entity.pdbx_description
1 polymer ?
#
loop_
_entity_poly.entity_id
_entity_poly.type
_entity_poly.pdbx_seq_one_letter_code
_entity_poly.pdbx_strand_id
1 'polypeptide(L)'
;MVSLLAKTTHADDVPSRLTLLDFADDASVERVEARDIEVSRVDGESGSQLLLQSGHNIDWPGITLRPEGEFWNGASFQRIALDIANVGKTGFELGLRVDNPGGDGQNKSVTVMTFVKPGESRTVSANLCDTPWQFSSPLKLEGMHAAPGQQSIDPAKIKEVILFLRTPSHDHQFTIGNVRFEEPVEVLNPDTFLPFIDEYGQFIHGEWPGKIHSDEELRQSRELEKADLVANQGPPSFNQFGGWKNGPKRDPSRFFRVEKHDGVWWLIDPEGCRFWSHGIDSVSIRFGGTGTEHRENYFRNLPAKDAPLGQFYSSSTWAFGFYASRIPFETYNFYTANLYRKYGDRWREEFANTAHQRIKSWGMNTLASWSDPDVYLQHKTPYVAFFRAEDCPTLQGAEKRWTTFVDVFDPQFRTAVVEGIETCQESLGDPWCIGFYVDNELYWGGNESLALWTLACPAQQIAKQVFLNDLQTKYETIDALNETWGTNHATWEAFAEETQSPDVKKASDDLLAFSKKFAETYFGTIKAELAKAAPDQLYLGCRFIWDSEVAVRAASKFCDIVSFNQYRYSVADLKLPAGEDKPIIIGEFHFGALDRGLFHPTKVPAKDQVHRAECYKNFLHSALTNPRVVGTHWFQYTSEPTAGRGDGENYQVGFVDNCDTPYQETITAAREIGNEMYSLRSSID
;
A
#
# COMPACT_ATOMS: atom_id res chain seq x y z
N MET A 1 21.63 5.19 -16.55
CA MET A 1 20.84 6.08 -17.43
C MET A 1 21.79 7.06 -18.08
N VAL A 2 21.74 7.24 -19.40
CA VAL A 2 22.40 8.37 -20.08
C VAL A 2 21.32 9.41 -20.32
N SER A 3 21.40 10.54 -19.61
CA SER A 3 20.50 11.70 -19.80
C SER A 3 20.69 12.31 -21.18
N LEU A 4 19.60 12.58 -21.89
CA LEU A 4 19.57 13.21 -23.23
C LEU A 4 19.57 14.75 -23.18
N LEU A 5 19.65 15.37 -22.00
CA LEU A 5 19.55 16.81 -21.81
C LEU A 5 20.90 17.55 -21.87
N ALA A 6 20.83 18.84 -22.24
CA ALA A 6 21.97 19.75 -22.19
C ALA A 6 22.37 20.00 -20.71
N LYS A 7 23.51 19.43 -20.31
CA LYS A 7 24.08 19.56 -18.96
C LYS A 7 24.59 20.98 -18.74
N THR A 8 24.23 21.61 -17.62
CA THR A 8 24.59 23.02 -17.38
C THR A 8 26.00 23.25 -16.83
N THR A 9 26.67 22.29 -16.17
CA THR A 9 28.08 22.46 -15.72
C THR A 9 28.71 21.15 -15.22
N HIS A 10 30.05 21.11 -15.26
CA HIS A 10 30.98 20.00 -14.97
C HIS A 10 30.70 19.18 -13.70
N ALA A 11 30.29 17.92 -13.87
CA ALA A 11 30.33 16.90 -12.82
C ALA A 11 31.77 16.44 -12.49
N ASP A 12 32.77 16.90 -13.24
CA ASP A 12 34.15 16.38 -13.18
C ASP A 12 34.94 16.78 -11.92
N ASP A 13 34.49 17.80 -11.15
CA ASP A 13 35.17 18.32 -9.96
C ASP A 13 34.53 17.92 -8.62
N VAL A 14 33.36 17.25 -8.62
CA VAL A 14 32.71 16.77 -7.38
C VAL A 14 33.25 15.37 -7.06
N PRO A 15 33.80 15.12 -5.85
CA PRO A 15 34.28 13.79 -5.50
C PRO A 15 33.12 12.79 -5.50
N SER A 16 33.39 11.52 -5.81
CA SER A 16 32.35 10.48 -5.82
C SER A 16 31.72 10.22 -4.44
N ARG A 17 32.43 10.60 -3.37
CA ARG A 17 31.99 10.53 -1.98
C ARG A 17 32.63 11.63 -1.14
N LEU A 18 31.93 12.07 -0.10
CA LEU A 18 32.43 13.00 0.92
C LEU A 18 32.11 12.43 2.30
N THR A 19 33.13 12.00 3.04
CA THR A 19 32.97 11.50 4.41
C THR A 19 32.60 12.64 5.36
N LEU A 20 31.56 12.41 6.16
CA LEU A 20 31.06 13.33 7.18
C LEU A 20 31.53 12.93 8.57
N LEU A 21 31.48 11.63 8.89
CA LEU A 21 31.94 11.07 10.17
C LEU A 21 32.59 9.70 9.92
N ASP A 22 33.83 9.54 10.38
CA ASP A 22 34.57 8.26 10.39
C ASP A 22 34.83 7.75 11.82
N PHE A 23 34.39 8.50 12.83
CA PHE A 23 34.49 8.19 14.26
C PHE A 23 35.92 7.95 14.78
N ALA A 24 36.95 8.40 14.04
CA ALA A 24 38.33 8.20 14.43
C ALA A 24 38.76 9.11 15.60
N ASP A 25 38.15 10.27 15.75
CA ASP A 25 38.42 11.26 16.80
C ASP A 25 37.39 11.16 17.95
N ASP A 26 37.80 11.55 19.16
CA ASP A 26 36.91 11.48 20.34
C ASP A 26 35.75 12.51 20.27
N ALA A 27 35.96 13.65 19.61
CA ALA A 27 34.97 14.73 19.55
C ALA A 27 33.76 14.37 18.65
N SER A 28 33.94 13.53 17.63
CA SER A 28 32.84 12.99 16.82
C SER A 28 32.01 11.97 17.60
N VAL A 29 32.61 11.20 18.50
CA VAL A 29 31.91 10.24 19.38
C VAL A 29 31.16 10.97 20.51
N GLU A 30 31.77 11.95 21.15
CA GLU A 30 31.18 12.69 22.28
C GLU A 30 29.93 13.52 21.90
N ARG A 31 29.78 13.86 20.62
CA ARG A 31 28.61 14.60 20.10
C ARG A 31 27.41 13.71 19.76
N VAL A 32 27.57 12.40 19.83
CA VAL A 32 26.47 11.46 19.56
C VAL A 32 25.48 11.52 20.72
N GLU A 33 24.27 11.98 20.43
CA GLU A 33 23.17 11.88 21.39
C GLU A 33 22.52 10.52 21.29
N ALA A 34 22.42 9.80 22.39
CA ALA A 34 21.78 8.49 22.45
C ALA A 34 20.49 8.53 23.27
N ARG A 35 19.50 7.73 22.86
CA ARG A 35 18.24 7.51 23.56
C ARG A 35 18.02 6.01 23.70
N ASP A 36 18.12 5.51 24.92
CA ASP A 36 18.01 4.07 25.21
C ASP A 36 18.95 3.22 24.32
N ILE A 37 20.15 3.75 24.05
CA ILE A 37 21.26 3.07 23.38
C ILE A 37 22.55 3.41 24.12
N GLU A 38 23.38 2.41 24.40
CA GLU A 38 24.76 2.60 24.83
C GLU A 38 25.69 2.66 23.59
N VAL A 39 26.61 3.63 23.59
CA VAL A 39 27.52 3.90 22.47
C VAL A 39 28.96 3.68 22.92
N SER A 40 29.72 2.90 22.16
CA SER A 40 31.17 2.73 22.35
C SER A 40 31.91 2.69 21.02
N ARG A 41 33.20 3.03 21.01
CA ARG A 41 34.02 2.98 19.79
C ARG A 41 34.70 1.62 19.66
N VAL A 42 34.69 1.06 18.46
CA VAL A 42 35.37 -0.20 18.10
C VAL A 42 36.14 -0.04 16.80
N ASP A 43 37.15 -0.88 16.59
CA ASP A 43 37.84 -0.97 15.31
C ASP A 43 37.11 -1.96 14.38
N GLY A 44 36.80 -1.51 13.16
CA GLY A 44 36.19 -2.32 12.11
C GLY A 44 37.09 -2.43 10.87
N GLU A 45 36.65 -3.22 9.88
CA GLU A 45 37.42 -3.44 8.63
C GLU A 45 37.69 -2.15 7.84
N SER A 46 36.81 -1.16 7.97
CA SER A 46 36.86 0.12 7.25
C SER A 46 37.39 1.29 8.11
N GLY A 47 37.97 1.01 9.28
CA GLY A 47 38.42 2.02 10.24
C GLY A 47 37.57 2.04 11.51
N SER A 48 37.52 3.18 12.20
CA SER A 48 36.78 3.30 13.45
C SER A 48 35.26 3.26 13.23
N GLN A 49 34.55 2.63 14.16
CA GLN A 49 33.10 2.44 14.12
C GLN A 49 32.49 2.69 15.50
N LEU A 50 31.20 2.99 15.54
CA LEU A 50 30.43 2.98 16.78
C LEU A 50 29.74 1.64 16.94
N LEU A 51 29.99 0.96 18.06
CA LEU A 51 29.19 -0.15 18.56
C LEU A 51 28.01 0.41 19.35
N LEU A 52 26.81 0.08 18.90
CA LEU A 52 25.54 0.48 19.49
C LEU A 52 24.90 -0.73 20.15
N GLN A 53 24.61 -0.61 21.44
CA GLN A 53 23.88 -1.61 22.23
C GLN A 53 22.54 -1.00 22.62
N SER A 54 21.47 -1.42 21.95
CA SER A 54 20.15 -0.85 22.18
C SER A 54 19.45 -1.46 23.38
N GLY A 55 18.73 -0.62 24.11
CA GLY A 55 17.61 -1.03 24.95
C GLY A 55 16.33 -1.23 24.12
N HIS A 56 15.23 -1.47 24.83
CA HIS A 56 13.87 -1.62 24.29
C HIS A 56 12.82 -1.01 25.23
N ASN A 57 13.19 -0.01 26.02
CA ASN A 57 12.33 0.65 27.00
C ASN A 57 11.47 1.78 26.40
N ILE A 58 11.81 2.22 25.19
CA ILE A 58 11.07 3.23 24.42
C ILE A 58 10.76 2.70 23.03
N ASP A 59 9.78 3.31 22.36
CA ASP A 59 9.33 2.87 21.03
C ASP A 59 10.39 3.03 19.94
N TRP A 60 11.34 3.96 20.10
CA TRP A 60 12.31 4.35 19.07
C TRP A 60 13.70 4.59 19.66
N PRO A 61 14.36 3.56 20.23
CA PRO A 61 15.71 3.71 20.75
C PRO A 61 16.65 3.98 19.58
N GLY A 62 17.61 4.88 19.78
CA GLY A 62 18.39 5.42 18.68
C GLY A 62 19.51 6.35 19.06
N ILE A 63 20.19 6.85 18.04
CA ILE A 63 21.19 7.91 18.15
C ILE A 63 20.91 9.06 17.18
N THR A 64 21.43 10.24 17.49
CA THR A 64 21.42 11.41 16.62
C THR A 64 22.84 11.90 16.36
N LEU A 65 23.17 12.07 15.09
CA LEU A 65 24.46 12.55 14.58
C LEU A 65 24.29 13.97 14.04
N ARG A 66 25.23 14.87 14.36
CA ARG A 66 25.17 16.29 13.99
C ARG A 66 26.48 16.81 13.37
N PRO A 67 26.41 17.83 12.51
CA PRO A 67 27.59 18.52 11.99
C PRO A 67 28.40 19.21 13.09
N GLU A 68 29.68 19.51 12.82
CA GLU A 68 30.49 20.42 13.65
C GLU A 68 30.00 21.86 13.57
N GLY A 69 29.56 22.28 12.38
CA GLY A 69 28.92 23.57 12.13
C GLY A 69 27.40 23.49 12.28
N GLU A 70 26.72 24.45 11.66
CA GLU A 70 25.25 24.52 11.71
C GLU A 70 24.59 23.42 10.86
N PHE A 71 25.15 23.14 9.67
CA PHE A 71 24.59 22.18 8.71
C PHE A 71 25.68 21.37 7.99
N TRP A 72 25.35 20.14 7.59
CA TRP A 72 26.01 19.47 6.48
C TRP A 72 25.43 19.95 5.15
N ASN A 73 26.30 20.19 4.16
CA ASN A 73 25.91 20.59 2.81
C ASN A 73 26.13 19.43 1.83
N GLY A 74 25.03 18.75 1.49
CA GLY A 74 24.96 17.65 0.53
C GLY A 74 24.41 18.06 -0.84
N ALA A 75 24.33 19.36 -1.17
CA ALA A 75 23.64 19.83 -2.38
C ALA A 75 24.21 19.31 -3.71
N SER A 76 25.44 18.82 -3.70
CA SER A 76 26.11 18.22 -4.87
C SER A 76 25.98 16.70 -4.94
N PHE A 77 25.21 16.07 -4.05
CA PHE A 77 25.14 14.61 -3.91
C PHE A 77 23.69 14.11 -3.94
N GLN A 78 23.51 12.88 -4.42
CA GLN A 78 22.20 12.24 -4.51
C GLN A 78 21.75 11.67 -3.18
N ARG A 79 22.69 11.19 -2.35
CA ARG A 79 22.34 10.48 -1.12
C ARG A 79 23.33 10.73 0.01
N ILE A 80 22.82 10.53 1.21
CA ILE A 80 23.62 10.31 2.42
C ILE A 80 23.55 8.82 2.79
N ALA A 81 24.68 8.24 3.16
CA ALA A 81 24.85 6.82 3.40
C ALA A 81 25.70 6.55 4.65
N LEU A 82 25.52 5.38 5.23
CA LEU A 82 26.35 4.82 6.31
C LEU A 82 26.45 3.31 6.16
N ASP A 83 27.51 2.74 6.71
CA ASP A 83 27.69 1.28 6.75
C ASP A 83 27.24 0.77 8.12
N ILE A 84 26.49 -0.33 8.13
CA ILE A 84 25.99 -1.01 9.33
C ILE A 84 26.38 -2.48 9.30
N ALA A 85 26.71 -3.05 10.46
CA ALA A 85 26.83 -4.49 10.65
C ALA A 85 26.01 -4.94 11.87
N ASN A 86 25.10 -5.90 11.67
CA ASN A 86 24.40 -6.55 12.78
C ASN A 86 25.31 -7.62 13.39
N VAL A 87 25.93 -7.30 14.52
CA VAL A 87 26.81 -8.23 15.25
C VAL A 87 26.05 -9.08 16.28
N GLY A 88 24.73 -8.88 16.39
CA GLY A 88 23.84 -9.65 17.24
C GLY A 88 23.33 -10.94 16.60
N LYS A 89 22.43 -11.61 17.34
CA LYS A 89 21.83 -12.90 16.94
C LYS A 89 20.43 -12.77 16.35
N THR A 90 19.85 -11.58 16.41
CA THR A 90 18.47 -11.27 15.99
C THR A 90 18.47 -10.16 14.96
N GLY A 91 17.57 -10.23 13.98
CA GLY A 91 17.38 -9.16 13.00
C GLY A 91 16.54 -8.03 13.59
N PHE A 92 16.66 -6.84 13.00
CA PHE A 92 15.91 -5.65 13.43
C PHE A 92 15.57 -4.75 12.24
N GLU A 93 14.55 -3.91 12.41
CA GLU A 93 14.20 -2.86 11.46
C GLU A 93 14.84 -1.53 11.91
N LEU A 94 15.77 -1.02 11.10
CA LEU A 94 16.48 0.24 11.30
C LEU A 94 15.82 1.36 10.49
N GLY A 95 15.54 2.49 11.13
CA GLY A 95 15.22 3.74 10.47
C GLY A 95 16.46 4.63 10.33
N LEU A 96 16.74 5.09 9.11
CA LEU A 96 17.66 6.19 8.80
C LEU A 96 16.82 7.43 8.47
N ARG A 97 16.85 8.43 9.33
CA ARG A 97 16.15 9.71 9.15
C ARG A 97 17.13 10.86 8.99
N VAL A 98 16.84 11.78 8.06
CA VAL A 98 17.65 12.97 7.78
C VAL A 98 16.76 14.19 7.88
N ASP A 99 17.14 15.17 8.70
CA ASP A 99 16.33 16.34 9.00
C ASP A 99 16.98 17.65 8.58
N ASN A 100 16.17 18.56 8.07
CA ASN A 100 16.48 20.00 8.05
C ASN A 100 16.01 20.69 9.35
N PRO A 101 16.27 22.00 9.53
CA PRO A 101 15.65 22.78 10.59
C PRO A 101 14.12 22.68 10.65
N GLY A 102 13.64 22.21 11.80
CA GLY A 102 12.21 22.01 12.08
C GLY A 102 11.65 20.71 11.51
N GLY A 103 12.50 19.76 11.12
CA GLY A 103 12.08 18.42 10.71
C GLY A 103 11.39 17.67 11.86
N ASP A 104 10.27 17.01 11.55
CA ASP A 104 9.44 16.26 12.52
C ASP A 104 9.33 14.76 12.18
N GLY A 105 9.92 14.33 11.05
CA GLY A 105 9.88 12.96 10.55
C GLY A 105 8.85 12.76 9.45
N GLN A 106 8.01 13.77 9.21
CA GLN A 106 7.04 13.83 8.11
C GLN A 106 7.35 15.02 7.19
N ASN A 107 7.56 16.20 7.77
CA ASN A 107 7.86 17.43 7.08
C ASN A 107 9.36 17.75 7.22
N LYS A 108 9.98 18.18 6.12
CA LYS A 108 11.41 18.55 6.09
C LYS A 108 12.33 17.45 6.64
N SER A 109 11.91 16.21 6.39
CA SER A 109 12.58 15.00 6.80
C SER A 109 12.47 13.96 5.69
N VAL A 110 13.50 13.14 5.51
CA VAL A 110 13.41 11.88 4.75
C VAL A 110 13.73 10.74 5.70
N THR A 111 12.92 9.69 5.68
CA THR A 111 13.12 8.48 6.51
C THR A 111 13.08 7.24 5.64
N VAL A 112 14.11 6.40 5.76
CA VAL A 112 14.20 5.09 5.11
C VAL A 112 14.21 4.01 6.18
N MET A 113 13.31 3.04 6.06
CA MET A 113 13.31 1.84 6.91
C MET A 113 14.02 0.70 6.19
N THR A 114 14.84 -0.07 6.89
CA THR A 114 15.55 -1.24 6.34
C THR A 114 15.64 -2.33 7.38
N PHE A 115 15.28 -3.55 7.02
CA PHE A 115 15.51 -4.73 7.85
C PHE A 115 16.95 -5.22 7.68
N VAL A 116 17.64 -5.47 8.80
CA VAL A 116 19.02 -5.97 8.84
C VAL A 116 19.05 -7.33 9.52
N LYS A 117 19.45 -8.37 8.78
CA LYS A 117 19.50 -9.75 9.26
C LYS A 117 20.65 -9.95 10.26
N PRO A 118 20.58 -10.98 11.13
CA PRO A 118 21.72 -11.35 11.98
C PRO A 118 22.98 -11.60 11.16
N GLY A 119 24.12 -11.01 11.56
CA GLY A 119 25.40 -11.15 10.87
C GLY A 119 25.51 -10.42 9.52
N GLU A 120 24.49 -9.68 9.09
CA GLU A 120 24.53 -8.92 7.84
C GLU A 120 25.32 -7.63 8.02
N SER A 121 26.21 -7.35 7.06
CA SER A 121 26.81 -6.04 6.85
C SER A 121 26.28 -5.43 5.55
N ARG A 122 25.84 -4.17 5.59
CA ARG A 122 25.32 -3.46 4.41
C ARG A 122 25.50 -1.96 4.51
N THR A 123 25.38 -1.27 3.40
CA THR A 123 25.19 0.19 3.36
C THR A 123 23.70 0.51 3.42
N VAL A 124 23.32 1.47 4.25
CA VAL A 124 21.97 2.06 4.31
C VAL A 124 22.09 3.51 3.87
N SER A 125 21.17 3.96 3.02
CA SER A 125 21.21 5.31 2.45
C SER A 125 19.83 5.93 2.30
N ALA A 126 19.77 7.26 2.42
CA ALA A 126 18.60 8.07 2.13
C ALA A 126 18.89 9.02 0.97
N ASN A 127 17.99 9.08 -0.01
CA ASN A 127 18.10 10.01 -1.12
C ASN A 127 17.76 11.42 -0.64
N LEU A 128 18.54 12.39 -1.09
CA LEU A 128 18.34 13.82 -0.81
C LEU A 128 17.44 14.50 -1.87
N CYS A 129 17.24 13.85 -3.01
CA CYS A 129 16.32 14.21 -4.08
C CYS A 129 15.57 12.96 -4.54
N ASP A 130 14.32 13.11 -4.99
CA ASP A 130 13.49 11.97 -5.40
C ASP A 130 13.97 11.37 -6.74
N THR A 131 14.80 12.11 -7.48
CA THR A 131 15.45 11.66 -8.72
C THR A 131 16.99 11.66 -8.59
N PRO A 132 17.71 10.87 -9.40
CA PRO A 132 19.19 10.89 -9.46
C PRO A 132 19.81 12.22 -9.91
N TRP A 133 18.97 13.20 -10.21
CA TRP A 133 19.29 14.50 -10.74
C TRP A 133 18.37 15.54 -10.12
N GLN A 134 18.76 16.81 -10.21
CA GLN A 134 17.99 17.96 -9.75
C GLN A 134 17.98 19.06 -10.82
N PHE A 135 17.12 20.06 -10.67
CA PHE A 135 17.11 21.21 -11.58
C PHE A 135 18.09 22.30 -11.13
N SER A 136 18.68 23.02 -12.10
CA SER A 136 19.53 24.19 -11.83
C SER A 136 18.75 25.38 -11.25
N SER A 137 17.43 25.41 -11.41
CA SER A 137 16.51 26.32 -10.75
C SER A 137 15.15 25.63 -10.53
N PRO A 138 14.32 26.06 -9.55
CA PRO A 138 13.07 25.37 -9.25
C PRO A 138 12.12 25.30 -10.45
N LEU A 139 11.68 24.09 -10.81
CA LEU A 139 10.61 23.85 -11.77
C LEU A 139 9.38 23.34 -11.04
N LYS A 140 8.28 24.09 -11.11
CA LYS A 140 7.03 23.71 -10.44
C LYS A 140 6.29 22.68 -11.28
N LEU A 141 6.19 21.47 -10.76
CA LEU A 141 5.42 20.37 -11.33
C LEU A 141 4.32 19.95 -10.34
N GLU A 142 3.08 19.80 -10.83
CA GLU A 142 1.88 19.60 -10.00
C GLU A 142 1.09 18.36 -10.44
N GLY A 143 0.20 17.89 -9.56
CA GLY A 143 -0.65 16.72 -9.82
C GLY A 143 0.07 15.38 -9.71
N MET A 144 1.18 15.31 -8.97
CA MET A 144 1.93 14.10 -8.65
C MET A 144 2.31 14.08 -7.16
N HIS A 145 2.35 12.91 -6.54
CA HIS A 145 2.84 12.71 -5.17
C HIS A 145 4.36 12.87 -5.10
N ALA A 146 5.09 12.31 -6.07
CA ALA A 146 6.50 12.66 -6.29
C ALA A 146 6.69 13.21 -7.69
N ALA A 147 7.03 14.50 -7.77
CA ALA A 147 7.37 15.12 -9.03
C ALA A 147 8.86 14.94 -9.37
N PRO A 148 9.22 14.85 -10.66
CA PRO A 148 10.62 14.79 -11.06
C PRO A 148 11.42 16.00 -10.53
N GLY A 149 12.64 15.79 -10.06
CA GLY A 149 13.51 16.85 -9.54
C GLY A 149 13.02 17.49 -8.23
N GLN A 150 11.99 16.94 -7.60
CA GLN A 150 11.50 17.40 -6.31
C GLN A 150 12.46 16.98 -5.19
N GLN A 151 12.56 17.85 -4.19
CA GLN A 151 13.38 17.63 -3.01
C GLN A 151 12.47 17.60 -1.78
N SER A 152 12.53 16.49 -1.04
CA SER A 152 11.82 16.34 0.24
C SER A 152 12.46 17.16 1.38
N ILE A 153 13.75 17.51 1.21
CA ILE A 153 14.56 18.32 2.13
C ILE A 153 15.46 19.27 1.32
N ASP A 154 15.89 20.40 1.90
CA ASP A 154 16.98 21.25 1.40
C ASP A 154 18.32 20.52 1.64
N PRO A 155 18.98 19.96 0.60
CA PRO A 155 20.20 19.19 0.78
C PRO A 155 21.38 20.05 1.26
N ALA A 156 21.30 21.38 1.16
CA ALA A 156 22.34 22.28 1.67
C ALA A 156 22.24 22.54 3.18
N LYS A 157 21.14 22.13 3.83
CA LYS A 157 20.84 22.47 5.23
C LYS A 157 20.50 21.25 6.08
N ILE A 158 21.27 20.17 5.93
CA ILE A 158 21.06 18.97 6.73
C ILE A 158 21.53 19.26 8.15
N LYS A 159 20.59 19.26 9.09
CA LYS A 159 20.81 19.58 10.49
C LYS A 159 21.27 18.36 11.29
N GLU A 160 20.64 17.21 11.05
CA GLU A 160 20.94 15.99 11.80
C GLU A 160 20.56 14.72 11.02
N VAL A 161 21.24 13.63 11.36
CA VAL A 161 20.94 12.27 10.92
C VAL A 161 20.59 11.45 12.14
N ILE A 162 19.43 10.80 12.13
CA ILE A 162 18.88 10.04 13.25
C ILE A 162 18.80 8.57 12.83
N LEU A 163 19.35 7.70 13.66
CA LEU A 163 19.22 6.26 13.52
C LEU A 163 18.37 5.72 14.66
N PHE A 164 17.36 4.92 14.36
CA PHE A 164 16.50 4.34 15.39
C PHE A 164 16.06 2.92 15.04
N LEU A 165 15.77 2.11 16.06
CA LEU A 165 15.10 0.83 15.88
C LEU A 165 13.59 1.02 16.00
N ARG A 166 12.82 0.35 15.15
CA ARG A 166 11.36 0.40 15.21
C ARG A 166 10.82 -0.55 16.26
N THR A 167 10.34 0.01 17.38
CA THR A 167 9.62 -0.69 18.46
C THR A 167 10.24 -2.05 18.80
N PRO A 168 11.54 -2.10 19.14
CA PRO A 168 12.20 -3.37 19.41
C PRO A 168 11.57 -4.01 20.65
N SER A 169 11.55 -5.34 20.68
CA SER A 169 11.02 -6.12 21.81
C SER A 169 12.12 -6.68 22.71
N HIS A 170 13.38 -6.55 22.28
CA HIS A 170 14.57 -7.06 22.96
C HIS A 170 15.77 -6.18 22.56
N ASP A 171 16.87 -6.30 23.29
CA ASP A 171 18.10 -5.58 23.00
C ASP A 171 18.75 -6.08 21.69
N HIS A 172 19.37 -5.15 20.96
CA HIS A 172 20.11 -5.43 19.73
C HIS A 172 21.53 -4.85 19.82
N GLN A 173 22.44 -5.43 19.04
CA GLN A 173 23.82 -4.97 18.97
C GLN A 173 24.25 -4.87 17.51
N PHE A 174 24.72 -3.69 17.13
CA PHE A 174 25.13 -3.41 15.75
C PHE A 174 26.21 -2.33 15.73
N THR A 175 27.03 -2.34 14.68
CA THR A 175 28.01 -1.28 14.45
C THR A 175 27.53 -0.33 13.36
N ILE A 176 27.93 0.93 13.44
CA ILE A 176 27.80 1.89 12.34
C ILE A 176 29.14 2.56 12.06
N GLY A 177 29.34 2.97 10.82
CA GLY A 177 30.54 3.70 10.40
C GLY A 177 30.37 4.41 9.07
N ASN A 178 31.40 5.17 8.70
CA ASN A 178 31.57 5.72 7.35
C ASN A 178 30.34 6.53 6.87
N VAL A 179 29.88 7.46 7.72
CA VAL A 179 28.76 8.35 7.37
C VAL A 179 29.24 9.33 6.32
N ARG A 180 28.57 9.40 5.18
CA ARG A 180 29.09 10.09 4.00
C ARG A 180 28.00 10.52 3.03
N PHE A 181 28.27 11.56 2.26
CA PHE A 181 27.57 11.76 1.00
C PHE A 181 28.18 10.88 -0.10
N GLU A 182 27.34 10.37 -0.99
CA GLU A 182 27.77 9.58 -2.15
C GLU A 182 27.01 10.02 -3.40
N GLU A 183 27.62 9.68 -4.54
CA GLU A 183 27.06 9.84 -5.88
C GLU A 183 26.74 11.31 -6.21
N PRO A 184 27.58 11.97 -7.02
CA PRO A 184 27.29 13.33 -7.45
C PRO A 184 25.91 13.42 -8.11
N VAL A 185 25.14 14.45 -7.75
CA VAL A 185 23.82 14.70 -8.36
C VAL A 185 24.00 15.32 -9.73
N GLU A 186 23.29 14.80 -10.73
CA GLU A 186 23.26 15.44 -12.04
C GLU A 186 22.36 16.68 -11.99
N VAL A 187 22.77 17.77 -12.65
CA VAL A 187 22.01 19.03 -12.68
C VAL A 187 21.45 19.28 -14.09
N LEU A 188 20.13 19.32 -14.20
CA LEU A 188 19.39 19.51 -15.44
C LEU A 188 18.92 20.95 -15.61
N ASN A 189 18.86 21.42 -16.86
CA ASN A 189 18.25 22.69 -17.21
C ASN A 189 16.71 22.57 -17.27
N PRO A 190 15.96 23.25 -16.39
CA PRO A 190 14.50 23.17 -16.37
C PRO A 190 13.84 23.72 -17.65
N ASP A 191 14.48 24.66 -18.36
CA ASP A 191 13.94 25.25 -19.59
C ASP A 191 13.80 24.25 -20.74
N THR A 192 14.54 23.13 -20.66
CA THR A 192 14.53 22.05 -21.66
C THR A 192 13.83 20.78 -21.17
N PHE A 193 13.25 20.81 -19.96
CA PHE A 193 12.67 19.62 -19.35
C PHE A 193 11.27 19.29 -19.88
N LEU A 194 10.46 20.29 -20.24
CA LEU A 194 9.11 20.09 -20.76
C LEU A 194 9.10 20.00 -22.30
N PRO A 195 8.29 19.11 -22.90
CA PRO A 195 7.52 18.03 -22.26
C PRO A 195 8.44 16.91 -21.74
N PHE A 196 8.01 16.20 -20.70
CA PHE A 196 8.75 15.07 -20.11
C PHE A 196 8.02 13.73 -20.20
N ILE A 197 6.79 13.70 -20.70
CA ILE A 197 6.00 12.50 -20.95
C ILE A 197 5.85 12.30 -22.45
N ASP A 198 6.21 11.13 -22.96
CA ASP A 198 6.11 10.78 -24.38
C ASP A 198 4.69 10.34 -24.79
N GLU A 199 4.52 10.06 -26.08
CA GLU A 199 3.27 9.58 -26.68
C GLU A 199 2.77 8.22 -26.13
N TYR A 200 3.63 7.48 -25.42
CA TYR A 200 3.35 6.21 -24.76
C TYR A 200 3.12 6.37 -23.25
N GLY A 201 3.19 7.59 -22.71
CA GLY A 201 3.03 7.88 -21.28
C GLY A 201 4.30 7.63 -20.44
N GLN A 202 5.46 7.45 -21.07
CA GLN A 202 6.74 7.18 -20.41
C GLN A 202 7.57 8.45 -20.26
N PHE A 203 8.54 8.40 -19.34
CA PHE A 203 9.49 9.49 -19.15
C PHE A 203 10.45 9.66 -20.35
N ILE A 204 10.48 10.87 -20.93
CA ILE A 204 11.28 11.20 -22.12
C ILE A 204 12.78 11.13 -21.85
N HIS A 205 13.24 11.64 -20.70
CA HIS A 205 14.67 11.91 -20.47
C HIS A 205 15.45 10.76 -19.83
N GLY A 206 14.83 9.58 -19.70
CA GLY A 206 15.46 8.38 -19.14
C GLY A 206 15.45 7.21 -20.12
N GLU A 207 16.39 6.30 -19.97
CA GLU A 207 16.47 5.06 -20.76
C GLU A 207 16.63 3.87 -19.83
N TRP A 208 15.90 2.79 -20.07
CA TRP A 208 15.89 1.59 -19.25
C TRP A 208 15.57 0.33 -20.08
N PRO A 209 15.94 -0.87 -19.59
CA PRO A 209 15.58 -2.11 -20.26
C PRO A 209 14.06 -2.23 -20.45
N GLY A 210 13.62 -2.42 -21.69
CA GLY A 210 12.21 -2.59 -22.04
C GLY A 210 11.44 -1.30 -22.33
N LYS A 211 12.08 -0.12 -22.30
CA LYS A 211 11.43 1.12 -22.74
C LYS A 211 10.98 1.00 -24.20
N ILE A 212 9.77 1.47 -24.49
CA ILE A 212 9.18 1.46 -25.83
C ILE A 212 9.51 2.77 -26.55
N HIS A 213 9.99 2.67 -27.79
CA HIS A 213 10.30 3.80 -28.66
C HIS A 213 9.40 3.90 -29.89
N SER A 214 8.66 2.84 -30.20
CA SER A 214 7.77 2.80 -31.37
C SER A 214 6.63 1.79 -31.24
N ASP A 215 5.60 1.95 -32.06
CA ASP A 215 4.50 0.98 -32.16
C ASP A 215 4.98 -0.40 -32.62
N GLU A 216 6.09 -0.45 -33.36
CA GLU A 216 6.70 -1.71 -33.78
C GLU A 216 7.32 -2.46 -32.60
N GLU A 217 7.94 -1.74 -31.66
CA GLU A 217 8.46 -2.35 -30.43
C GLU A 217 7.33 -2.86 -29.52
N LEU A 218 6.17 -2.19 -29.48
CA LEU A 218 4.97 -2.74 -28.79
C LEU A 218 4.56 -4.10 -29.37
N ARG A 219 4.54 -4.23 -30.70
CA ARG A 219 4.20 -5.49 -31.37
C ARG A 219 5.28 -6.55 -31.15
N GLN A 220 6.55 -6.17 -31.14
CA GLN A 220 7.65 -7.09 -30.83
C GLN A 220 7.57 -7.58 -29.37
N SER A 221 7.29 -6.67 -28.41
CA SER A 221 7.04 -7.02 -27.01
C SER A 221 5.91 -8.04 -26.87
N ARG A 222 4.81 -7.87 -27.62
CA ARG A 222 3.71 -8.84 -27.69
C ARG A 222 4.17 -10.24 -28.14
N GLU A 223 4.96 -10.34 -29.20
CA GLU A 223 5.37 -11.65 -29.72
C GLU A 223 6.39 -12.34 -28.80
N LEU A 224 7.27 -11.57 -28.15
CA LEU A 224 8.18 -12.09 -27.11
C LEU A 224 7.39 -12.65 -25.92
N GLU A 225 6.42 -11.89 -25.43
CA GLU A 225 5.55 -12.31 -24.34
C GLU A 225 4.73 -13.56 -24.70
N LYS A 226 4.19 -13.62 -25.91
CA LYS A 226 3.43 -14.79 -26.38
C LYS A 226 4.28 -16.06 -26.38
N ALA A 227 5.56 -15.97 -26.78
CA ALA A 227 6.49 -17.09 -26.72
C ALA A 227 6.78 -17.51 -25.27
N ASP A 228 6.96 -16.55 -24.36
CA ASP A 228 7.17 -16.80 -22.93
C ASP A 228 5.94 -17.47 -22.27
N LEU A 229 4.72 -17.02 -22.58
CA LEU A 229 3.47 -17.62 -22.08
C LEU A 229 3.28 -19.06 -22.57
N VAL A 230 3.71 -19.38 -23.81
CA VAL A 230 3.69 -20.76 -24.32
C VAL A 230 4.70 -21.64 -23.60
N ALA A 231 5.88 -21.11 -23.30
CA ALA A 231 6.94 -21.83 -22.59
C ALA A 231 6.59 -22.07 -21.10
N ASN A 232 5.79 -21.19 -20.50
CA ASN A 232 5.44 -21.21 -19.09
C ASN A 232 3.92 -21.29 -18.88
N GLN A 233 3.33 -22.48 -18.98
CA GLN A 233 1.87 -22.66 -18.92
C GLN A 233 1.25 -22.56 -17.51
N GLY A 234 2.07 -22.31 -16.49
CA GLY A 234 1.68 -22.23 -15.08
C GLY A 234 1.92 -23.52 -14.27
N PRO A 235 1.69 -23.49 -12.95
CA PRO A 235 2.01 -24.61 -12.06
C PRO A 235 1.18 -25.87 -12.37
N PRO A 236 1.81 -27.05 -12.50
CA PRO A 236 1.09 -28.31 -12.76
C PRO A 236 0.30 -28.81 -11.54
N SER A 237 0.56 -28.24 -10.37
CA SER A 237 -0.13 -28.53 -9.11
C SER A 237 -1.53 -27.92 -9.03
N PHE A 238 -1.90 -27.05 -9.97
CA PHE A 238 -3.19 -26.36 -9.99
C PHE A 238 -4.28 -27.20 -10.68
N ASN A 239 -5.47 -27.27 -10.10
CA ASN A 239 -6.67 -27.74 -10.79
C ASN A 239 -7.32 -26.60 -11.61
N GLN A 240 -8.56 -26.79 -12.07
CA GLN A 240 -9.26 -25.76 -12.87
C GLN A 240 -9.53 -24.45 -12.10
N PHE A 241 -9.67 -24.52 -10.78
CA PHE A 241 -9.83 -23.36 -9.90
C PHE A 241 -8.49 -22.89 -9.31
N GLY A 242 -7.35 -23.47 -9.69
CA GLY A 242 -6.05 -23.11 -9.10
C GLY A 242 -5.76 -23.71 -7.72
N GLY A 243 -6.63 -24.58 -7.20
CA GLY A 243 -6.44 -25.38 -5.99
C GLY A 243 -5.41 -26.50 -6.14
N TRP A 244 -4.94 -27.04 -5.03
CA TRP A 244 -3.90 -28.07 -4.97
C TRP A 244 -4.42 -29.42 -5.44
N LYS A 245 -4.26 -29.67 -6.74
CA LYS A 245 -4.76 -30.86 -7.45
C LYS A 245 -4.34 -32.19 -6.81
N ASN A 246 -3.09 -32.25 -6.35
CA ASN A 246 -2.49 -33.46 -5.78
C ASN A 246 -2.44 -33.44 -4.25
N GLY A 247 -3.03 -32.43 -3.61
CA GLY A 247 -3.12 -32.32 -2.16
C GLY A 247 -4.23 -33.16 -1.55
N PRO A 248 -4.34 -33.18 -0.20
CA PRO A 248 -5.48 -33.77 0.49
C PRO A 248 -6.79 -33.14 0.02
N LYS A 249 -7.74 -33.98 -0.41
CA LYS A 249 -9.06 -33.55 -0.86
C LYS A 249 -10.06 -33.48 0.30
N ARG A 250 -11.02 -32.57 0.15
CA ARG A 250 -12.22 -32.41 0.97
C ARG A 250 -13.45 -32.67 0.14
N ASP A 251 -14.61 -32.66 0.80
CA ASP A 251 -15.87 -32.77 0.10
C ASP A 251 -16.07 -31.53 -0.81
N PRO A 252 -16.44 -31.75 -2.08
CA PRO A 252 -16.72 -30.67 -3.01
C PRO A 252 -17.97 -29.90 -2.55
N SER A 253 -17.99 -28.60 -2.86
CA SER A 253 -19.10 -27.70 -2.59
C SER A 253 -19.34 -26.82 -3.80
N ARG A 254 -20.53 -26.19 -3.88
CA ARG A 254 -20.81 -25.29 -5.00
C ARG A 254 -19.86 -24.09 -5.04
N PHE A 255 -19.46 -23.59 -3.87
CA PHE A 255 -18.64 -22.39 -3.72
C PHE A 255 -17.36 -22.68 -2.96
N PHE A 256 -16.44 -21.70 -3.01
CA PHE A 256 -15.31 -21.63 -2.11
C PHE A 256 -15.76 -21.56 -0.65
N ARG A 257 -14.99 -22.17 0.24
CA ARG A 257 -15.25 -22.16 1.67
C ARG A 257 -13.96 -22.17 2.48
N VAL A 258 -14.05 -22.00 3.79
CA VAL A 258 -12.88 -22.04 4.68
C VAL A 258 -12.93 -23.25 5.59
N GLU A 259 -11.77 -23.86 5.83
CA GLU A 259 -11.58 -24.92 6.81
C GLU A 259 -10.30 -24.69 7.61
N LYS A 260 -10.31 -25.11 8.87
CA LYS A 260 -9.10 -25.21 9.69
C LYS A 260 -8.69 -26.68 9.83
N HIS A 261 -7.43 -26.98 9.57
CA HIS A 261 -6.85 -28.31 9.73
C HIS A 261 -5.56 -28.20 10.52
N ASP A 262 -5.44 -29.00 11.59
CA ASP A 262 -4.23 -29.10 12.42
C ASP A 262 -3.62 -27.75 12.87
N GLY A 263 -4.47 -26.73 13.01
CA GLY A 263 -4.07 -25.38 13.42
C GLY A 263 -3.93 -24.38 12.28
N VAL A 264 -3.96 -24.84 11.03
CA VAL A 264 -3.78 -24.05 9.81
C VAL A 264 -5.09 -23.83 9.07
N TRP A 265 -5.37 -22.58 8.73
CA TRP A 265 -6.52 -22.21 7.90
C TRP A 265 -6.22 -22.39 6.42
N TRP A 266 -7.23 -22.87 5.68
CA TRP A 266 -7.22 -23.06 4.24
C TRP A 266 -8.52 -22.54 3.63
N LEU A 267 -8.43 -22.00 2.42
CA LEU A 267 -9.58 -21.98 1.51
C LEU A 267 -9.73 -23.39 0.91
N ILE A 268 -10.95 -23.77 0.55
CA ILE A 268 -11.28 -24.99 -0.18
C ILE A 268 -12.03 -24.56 -1.43
N ASP A 269 -11.57 -24.99 -2.60
CA ASP A 269 -12.21 -24.68 -3.87
C ASP A 269 -13.46 -25.55 -4.12
N PRO A 270 -14.26 -25.25 -5.17
CA PRO A 270 -15.47 -26.01 -5.46
C PRO A 270 -15.27 -27.51 -5.75
N GLU A 271 -14.06 -27.95 -6.13
CA GLU A 271 -13.75 -29.38 -6.31
C GLU A 271 -13.27 -30.06 -5.03
N GLY A 272 -13.25 -29.34 -3.90
CA GLY A 272 -12.76 -29.83 -2.63
C GLY A 272 -11.23 -29.82 -2.50
N CYS A 273 -10.51 -29.18 -3.42
CA CYS A 273 -9.06 -29.03 -3.32
C CYS A 273 -8.71 -27.87 -2.38
N ARG A 274 -7.66 -28.05 -1.57
CA ARG A 274 -7.10 -26.95 -0.77
C ARG A 274 -6.65 -25.82 -1.68
N PHE A 275 -6.97 -24.60 -1.31
CA PHE A 275 -6.72 -23.40 -2.07
C PHE A 275 -6.01 -22.37 -1.19
N TRP A 276 -5.09 -21.63 -1.80
CA TRP A 276 -4.49 -20.44 -1.21
C TRP A 276 -4.54 -19.34 -2.27
N SER A 277 -5.16 -18.20 -1.94
CA SER A 277 -5.47 -17.17 -2.92
C SER A 277 -4.25 -16.31 -3.21
N HIS A 278 -3.58 -16.59 -4.32
CA HIS A 278 -2.44 -15.82 -4.83
C HIS A 278 -2.93 -14.95 -5.98
N GLY A 279 -3.22 -13.68 -5.67
CA GLY A 279 -3.95 -12.80 -6.58
C GLY A 279 -3.33 -11.43 -6.80
N ILE A 280 -3.92 -10.70 -7.74
CA ILE A 280 -3.54 -9.33 -8.10
C ILE A 280 -4.77 -8.48 -8.32
N ASP A 281 -4.78 -7.30 -7.71
CA ASP A 281 -5.85 -6.31 -7.80
C ASP A 281 -5.76 -5.54 -9.12
N SER A 282 -6.89 -4.94 -9.49
CA SER A 282 -7.06 -4.05 -10.64
C SER A 282 -6.59 -4.66 -11.97
N VAL A 283 -6.91 -5.94 -12.24
CA VAL A 283 -6.75 -6.51 -13.59
C VAL A 283 -7.80 -5.88 -14.50
N SER A 284 -7.50 -4.66 -14.93
CA SER A 284 -8.47 -3.74 -15.47
C SER A 284 -7.83 -2.75 -16.42
N ILE A 285 -8.61 -2.34 -17.42
CA ILE A 285 -8.24 -1.30 -18.38
C ILE A 285 -8.50 0.12 -17.86
N ARG A 286 -9.12 0.27 -16.68
CA ARG A 286 -9.62 1.57 -16.17
C ARG A 286 -8.58 2.39 -15.40
N PHE A 287 -7.53 1.78 -14.86
CA PHE A 287 -6.60 2.44 -13.90
C PHE A 287 -5.41 3.17 -14.53
N GLY A 288 -5.35 3.29 -15.86
CA GLY A 288 -4.23 3.93 -16.59
C GLY A 288 -4.38 5.42 -16.92
N GLY A 289 -5.38 6.11 -16.37
CA GLY A 289 -5.72 7.50 -16.72
C GLY A 289 -4.97 8.57 -15.92
N THR A 290 -4.43 9.60 -16.59
CA THR A 290 -3.85 10.79 -15.97
C THR A 290 -4.56 12.07 -16.43
N GLY A 291 -4.71 13.06 -15.54
CA GLY A 291 -5.31 14.36 -15.90
C GLY A 291 -4.40 15.15 -16.85
N THR A 292 -4.88 15.52 -18.03
CA THR A 292 -4.11 16.31 -19.00
C THR A 292 -4.40 17.81 -18.89
N GLU A 293 -5.61 18.16 -18.48
CA GLU A 293 -6.04 19.56 -18.32
C GLU A 293 -5.21 20.29 -17.25
N HIS A 294 -4.81 21.53 -17.54
CA HIS A 294 -3.88 22.34 -16.71
C HIS A 294 -2.43 21.86 -16.67
N ARG A 295 -2.10 20.75 -17.35
CA ARG A 295 -0.76 20.13 -17.37
C ARG A 295 -0.37 19.70 -18.77
N GLU A 296 -0.96 20.31 -19.80
CA GLU A 296 -0.84 19.92 -21.20
C GLU A 296 0.63 19.96 -21.67
N ASN A 297 1.41 20.90 -21.13
CA ASN A 297 2.83 21.04 -21.41
C ASN A 297 3.71 19.88 -20.90
N TYR A 298 3.17 18.95 -20.12
CA TYR A 298 3.92 17.76 -19.68
C TYR A 298 4.04 16.73 -20.80
N PHE A 299 3.08 16.72 -21.73
CA PHE A 299 2.85 15.64 -22.67
C PHE A 299 3.27 16.02 -24.08
N ARG A 300 4.10 15.19 -24.69
CA ARG A 300 4.45 15.29 -26.10
C ARG A 300 3.41 14.54 -26.94
N ASN A 301 2.97 15.14 -28.04
CA ASN A 301 2.14 14.48 -29.06
C ASN A 301 0.83 13.87 -28.54
N LEU A 302 0.11 14.55 -27.63
CA LEU A 302 -1.26 14.17 -27.31
C LEU A 302 -2.13 14.11 -28.58
N PRO A 303 -2.93 13.04 -28.78
CA PRO A 303 -3.65 12.84 -30.03
C PRO A 303 -4.80 13.83 -30.21
N ALA A 304 -5.13 14.13 -31.46
CA ALA A 304 -6.37 14.85 -31.77
C ALA A 304 -7.59 14.02 -31.34
N LYS A 305 -8.62 14.68 -30.80
CA LYS A 305 -9.82 14.01 -30.26
C LYS A 305 -10.64 13.26 -31.31
N ASP A 306 -10.53 13.66 -32.58
CA ASP A 306 -11.19 13.03 -33.73
C ASP A 306 -10.36 11.93 -34.40
N ALA A 307 -9.11 11.72 -33.98
CA ALA A 307 -8.27 10.60 -34.42
C ALA A 307 -8.65 9.30 -33.69
N PRO A 308 -8.28 8.10 -34.20
CA PRO A 308 -8.57 6.83 -33.52
C PRO A 308 -8.09 6.75 -32.07
N LEU A 309 -6.94 7.36 -31.74
CA LEU A 309 -6.42 7.43 -30.37
C LEU A 309 -7.16 8.46 -29.48
N GLY A 310 -7.95 9.37 -30.07
CA GLY A 310 -8.78 10.32 -29.34
C GLY A 310 -9.88 9.66 -28.50
N GLN A 311 -10.22 8.39 -28.77
CA GLN A 311 -11.20 7.64 -27.99
C GLN A 311 -10.80 7.36 -26.53
N PHE A 312 -9.53 7.60 -26.17
CA PHE A 312 -8.99 7.34 -24.82
C PHE A 312 -8.95 8.59 -23.93
N TYR A 313 -9.56 9.68 -24.37
CA TYR A 313 -9.91 10.80 -23.49
C TYR A 313 -11.16 10.47 -22.66
N SER A 314 -11.17 10.93 -21.41
CA SER A 314 -12.32 10.86 -20.51
C SER A 314 -12.39 12.07 -19.59
N SER A 315 -13.52 12.26 -18.92
CA SER A 315 -13.71 13.27 -17.87
C SER A 315 -13.76 12.57 -16.51
N SER A 316 -13.00 13.05 -15.53
CA SER A 316 -13.04 12.54 -14.16
C SER A 316 -13.77 13.51 -13.23
N THR A 317 -14.59 12.97 -12.33
CA THR A 317 -15.22 13.69 -11.20
C THR A 317 -14.62 13.30 -9.85
N TRP A 318 -13.68 12.36 -9.83
CA TRP A 318 -12.99 11.90 -8.63
C TRP A 318 -11.56 12.44 -8.61
N ALA A 319 -11.18 13.10 -7.51
CA ALA A 319 -9.85 13.63 -7.31
C ALA A 319 -9.56 13.96 -5.85
N PHE A 320 -8.28 13.97 -5.53
CA PHE A 320 -7.71 14.58 -4.33
C PHE A 320 -6.58 15.55 -4.75
N GLY A 321 -5.96 16.22 -3.77
CA GLY A 321 -4.80 17.06 -4.00
C GLY A 321 -5.03 18.13 -5.08
N PHE A 322 -4.17 18.16 -6.10
CA PHE A 322 -4.20 19.16 -7.17
C PHE A 322 -5.56 19.24 -7.88
N TYR A 323 -6.23 18.12 -8.16
CA TYR A 323 -7.49 18.15 -8.90
C TYR A 323 -8.75 18.27 -8.03
N ALA A 324 -8.63 18.26 -6.69
CA ALA A 324 -9.79 18.26 -5.79
C ALA A 324 -10.75 19.46 -6.01
N SER A 325 -10.20 20.62 -6.37
CA SER A 325 -10.97 21.85 -6.66
C SER A 325 -11.23 22.08 -8.16
N ARG A 326 -10.95 21.07 -9.00
CA ARG A 326 -10.93 21.16 -10.47
C ARG A 326 -11.76 20.05 -11.11
N ILE A 327 -12.76 19.54 -10.39
CA ILE A 327 -13.69 18.54 -10.92
C ILE A 327 -14.87 19.23 -11.65
N PRO A 328 -15.31 18.74 -12.82
CA PRO A 328 -14.65 17.70 -13.62
C PRO A 328 -13.41 18.23 -14.36
N PHE A 329 -12.47 17.35 -14.68
CA PHE A 329 -11.28 17.63 -15.50
C PHE A 329 -11.04 16.56 -16.56
N GLU A 330 -10.38 16.93 -17.66
CA GLU A 330 -10.02 16.00 -18.74
C GLU A 330 -8.80 15.12 -18.37
N THR A 331 -8.93 13.84 -18.69
CA THR A 331 -7.90 12.79 -18.52
C THR A 331 -7.62 12.08 -19.84
N TYR A 332 -6.41 11.54 -19.99
CA TYR A 332 -6.06 10.62 -21.07
C TYR A 332 -5.48 9.31 -20.52
N ASN A 333 -5.94 8.16 -21.04
CA ASN A 333 -5.51 6.83 -20.61
C ASN A 333 -4.48 6.22 -21.58
N PHE A 334 -3.20 6.49 -21.30
CA PHE A 334 -2.09 6.01 -22.12
C PHE A 334 -1.99 4.48 -22.15
N TYR A 335 -2.29 3.79 -21.04
CA TYR A 335 -2.28 2.33 -20.99
C TYR A 335 -3.23 1.72 -22.03
N THR A 336 -4.49 2.17 -22.08
CA THR A 336 -5.45 1.68 -23.08
C THR A 336 -5.11 2.09 -24.51
N ALA A 337 -4.52 3.27 -24.69
CA ALA A 337 -3.98 3.66 -25.99
C ALA A 337 -2.85 2.73 -26.44
N ASN A 338 -2.00 2.28 -25.52
CA ASN A 338 -0.92 1.33 -25.79
C ASN A 338 -1.45 -0.08 -26.06
N LEU A 339 -2.50 -0.53 -25.35
CA LEU A 339 -3.21 -1.76 -25.69
C LEU A 339 -3.76 -1.70 -27.13
N TYR A 340 -4.38 -0.59 -27.53
CA TYR A 340 -4.86 -0.41 -28.89
C TYR A 340 -3.71 -0.43 -29.92
N ARG A 341 -2.59 0.24 -29.66
CA ARG A 341 -1.39 0.17 -30.52
C ARG A 341 -0.83 -1.26 -30.64
N LYS A 342 -0.82 -2.02 -29.53
CA LYS A 342 -0.26 -3.38 -29.42
C LYS A 342 -1.15 -4.44 -30.08
N TYR A 343 -2.47 -4.30 -29.96
CA TYR A 343 -3.44 -5.34 -30.30
C TYR A 343 -4.43 -4.96 -31.43
N GLY A 344 -4.46 -3.69 -31.85
CA GLY A 344 -5.43 -3.16 -32.81
C GLY A 344 -6.86 -3.13 -32.26
N ASP A 345 -7.85 -3.20 -33.15
CA ASP A 345 -9.27 -3.05 -32.81
C ASP A 345 -9.78 -4.09 -31.79
N ARG A 346 -9.11 -5.25 -31.69
CA ARG A 346 -9.45 -6.35 -30.76
C ARG A 346 -8.82 -6.21 -29.38
N TRP A 347 -8.21 -5.07 -29.04
CA TRP A 347 -7.42 -4.91 -27.82
C TRP A 347 -8.15 -5.28 -26.52
N ARG A 348 -9.46 -5.07 -26.41
CA ARG A 348 -10.24 -5.47 -25.22
C ARG A 348 -10.30 -6.98 -25.04
N GLU A 349 -10.59 -7.71 -26.12
CA GLU A 349 -10.66 -9.17 -26.13
C GLU A 349 -9.27 -9.78 -25.90
N GLU A 350 -8.24 -9.21 -26.54
CA GLU A 350 -6.85 -9.65 -26.37
C GLU A 350 -6.37 -9.41 -24.93
N PHE A 351 -6.64 -8.24 -24.35
CA PHE A 351 -6.32 -7.94 -22.96
C PHE A 351 -6.94 -8.98 -22.01
N ALA A 352 -8.25 -9.24 -22.12
CA ALA A 352 -8.92 -10.14 -21.21
C ALA A 352 -8.42 -11.59 -21.34
N ASN A 353 -8.17 -12.05 -22.57
CA ASN A 353 -7.58 -13.38 -22.80
C ASN A 353 -6.14 -13.48 -22.29
N THR A 354 -5.31 -12.48 -22.57
CA THR A 354 -3.91 -12.43 -22.14
C THR A 354 -3.82 -12.30 -20.62
N ALA A 355 -4.72 -11.58 -19.96
CA ALA A 355 -4.78 -11.49 -18.51
C ALA A 355 -4.90 -12.88 -17.87
N HIS A 356 -5.84 -13.74 -18.31
CA HIS A 356 -5.93 -15.10 -17.80
C HIS A 356 -4.69 -15.95 -18.06
N GLN A 357 -4.08 -15.81 -19.24
CA GLN A 357 -2.84 -16.52 -19.57
C GLN A 357 -1.69 -16.07 -18.66
N ARG A 358 -1.56 -14.76 -18.42
CA ARG A 358 -0.60 -14.15 -17.52
C ARG A 358 -0.78 -14.67 -16.10
N ILE A 359 -1.96 -14.51 -15.50
CA ILE A 359 -2.21 -14.95 -14.12
C ILE A 359 -1.80 -16.41 -13.91
N LYS A 360 -2.24 -17.31 -14.80
CA LYS A 360 -1.85 -18.72 -14.72
C LYS A 360 -0.35 -18.92 -14.94
N SER A 361 0.21 -18.34 -16.00
CA SER A 361 1.63 -18.47 -16.36
C SER A 361 2.57 -17.96 -15.27
N TRP A 362 2.16 -16.90 -14.57
CA TRP A 362 2.91 -16.25 -13.51
C TRP A 362 2.80 -16.99 -12.17
N GLY A 363 2.08 -18.12 -12.10
CA GLY A 363 1.92 -18.88 -10.86
C GLY A 363 0.88 -18.31 -9.90
N MET A 364 0.05 -17.39 -10.37
CA MET A 364 -1.07 -16.81 -9.65
C MET A 364 -2.37 -17.56 -9.99
N ASN A 365 -3.38 -17.44 -9.13
CA ASN A 365 -4.65 -18.17 -9.29
C ASN A 365 -5.90 -17.36 -8.95
N THR A 366 -5.78 -16.05 -8.72
CA THR A 366 -6.92 -15.20 -8.35
C THR A 366 -6.88 -13.86 -9.09
N LEU A 367 -8.00 -13.46 -9.69
CA LEU A 367 -8.28 -12.08 -10.08
C LEU A 367 -8.85 -11.35 -8.85
N ALA A 368 -8.06 -10.48 -8.24
CA ALA A 368 -8.45 -9.87 -6.98
C ALA A 368 -9.31 -8.60 -7.21
N SER A 369 -9.41 -7.74 -6.20
CA SER A 369 -10.36 -6.63 -6.16
C SER A 369 -10.22 -5.72 -7.38
N TRP A 370 -11.31 -5.08 -7.78
CA TRP A 370 -11.36 -4.13 -8.91
C TRP A 370 -10.91 -4.66 -10.28
N SER A 371 -10.84 -5.98 -10.46
CA SER A 371 -10.68 -6.59 -11.78
C SER A 371 -11.92 -6.36 -12.65
N ASP A 372 -11.76 -6.28 -13.97
CA ASP A 372 -12.88 -5.99 -14.87
C ASP A 372 -13.83 -7.20 -15.04
N PRO A 373 -15.17 -6.99 -15.05
CA PRO A 373 -16.15 -8.05 -15.33
C PRO A 373 -15.91 -8.76 -16.67
N ASP A 374 -15.53 -8.00 -17.70
CA ASP A 374 -15.19 -8.54 -19.04
C ASP A 374 -14.00 -9.54 -19.00
N VAL A 375 -13.21 -9.52 -17.92
CA VAL A 375 -12.17 -10.50 -17.64
C VAL A 375 -12.73 -11.62 -16.78
N TYR A 376 -13.17 -11.32 -15.54
CA TYR A 376 -13.45 -12.40 -14.58
C TYR A 376 -14.67 -13.26 -14.94
N LEU A 377 -15.67 -12.72 -15.67
CA LEU A 377 -16.84 -13.48 -16.12
C LEU A 377 -16.54 -14.43 -17.30
N GLN A 378 -15.29 -14.51 -17.77
CA GLN A 378 -14.88 -15.55 -18.71
C GLN A 378 -14.71 -16.92 -18.03
N HIS A 379 -14.78 -17.00 -16.70
CA HIS A 379 -14.74 -18.26 -15.94
C HIS A 379 -13.50 -19.11 -16.24
N LYS A 380 -12.33 -18.47 -16.30
CA LYS A 380 -11.02 -19.12 -16.51
C LYS A 380 -10.09 -19.01 -15.30
N THR A 381 -10.40 -18.12 -14.37
CA THR A 381 -9.62 -17.87 -13.15
C THR A 381 -10.59 -17.43 -12.06
N PRO A 382 -10.51 -17.98 -10.84
CA PRO A 382 -11.31 -17.51 -9.73
C PRO A 382 -11.11 -16.02 -9.47
N TYR A 383 -12.12 -15.37 -8.90
CA TYR A 383 -12.08 -13.94 -8.63
C TYR A 383 -12.74 -13.57 -7.31
N VAL A 384 -12.50 -12.34 -6.85
CA VAL A 384 -13.24 -11.73 -5.74
C VAL A 384 -14.14 -10.61 -6.27
N ALA A 385 -15.37 -10.57 -5.81
CA ALA A 385 -16.28 -9.46 -6.07
C ALA A 385 -16.02 -8.34 -5.07
N PHE A 386 -16.33 -7.11 -5.47
CA PHE A 386 -16.18 -5.92 -4.66
C PHE A 386 -17.40 -5.01 -4.84
N PHE A 387 -17.93 -4.50 -3.74
CA PHE A 387 -18.89 -3.40 -3.76
C PHE A 387 -18.70 -2.47 -2.57
N ARG A 388 -19.34 -1.31 -2.63
CA ARG A 388 -19.37 -0.31 -1.56
C ARG A 388 -20.80 -0.07 -1.11
N ALA A 389 -20.98 0.28 0.16
CA ALA A 389 -22.24 0.84 0.65
C ALA A 389 -22.20 2.37 0.44
N GLU A 390 -22.73 2.83 -0.69
CA GLU A 390 -22.72 4.25 -1.09
C GLU A 390 -24.09 4.91 -0.88
N ASP A 391 -24.20 6.21 -1.17
CA ASP A 391 -25.49 6.95 -1.16
C ASP A 391 -26.31 6.88 0.14
N CYS A 392 -25.65 6.66 1.29
CA CYS A 392 -26.26 6.74 2.62
C CYS A 392 -25.64 7.84 3.50
N PRO A 393 -26.38 8.34 4.52
CA PRO A 393 -25.88 9.40 5.39
C PRO A 393 -24.59 9.03 6.10
N THR A 394 -23.65 9.96 6.13
CA THR A 394 -22.40 9.81 6.89
C THR A 394 -22.57 10.26 8.34
N LEU A 395 -21.80 9.66 9.24
CA LEU A 395 -21.70 10.06 10.64
C LEU A 395 -21.00 11.41 10.71
N GLN A 396 -21.73 12.48 11.03
CA GLN A 396 -21.24 13.86 10.83
C GLN A 396 -20.08 14.22 11.77
N GLY A 397 -20.05 13.61 12.96
CA GLY A 397 -18.97 13.77 13.93
C GLY A 397 -17.76 12.88 13.66
N ALA A 398 -17.78 12.05 12.60
CA ALA A 398 -16.65 11.19 12.27
C ALA A 398 -15.48 11.95 11.66
N GLU A 399 -14.27 11.55 12.04
CA GLU A 399 -13.07 12.02 11.38
C GLU A 399 -13.01 11.51 9.94
N LYS A 400 -12.71 12.42 9.00
CA LYS A 400 -12.60 12.09 7.57
C LYS A 400 -11.16 11.71 7.22
N ARG A 401 -10.99 10.53 6.61
CA ARG A 401 -9.76 10.12 5.91
C ARG A 401 -10.04 10.07 4.40
N TRP A 402 -9.97 8.90 3.77
CA TRP A 402 -10.43 8.70 2.38
C TRP A 402 -11.92 8.99 2.26
N THR A 403 -12.69 8.44 3.19
CA THR A 403 -14.14 8.59 3.30
C THR A 403 -14.49 9.06 4.70
N THR A 404 -15.73 9.52 4.88
CA THR A 404 -16.35 9.67 6.19
C THR A 404 -17.16 8.41 6.48
N PHE A 405 -17.09 7.90 7.71
CA PHE A 405 -17.84 6.69 8.09
C PHE A 405 -19.35 6.90 7.92
N VAL A 406 -20.09 5.86 7.53
CA VAL A 406 -21.56 5.89 7.39
C VAL A 406 -22.27 5.82 8.73
N ASP A 407 -23.46 6.40 8.85
CA ASP A 407 -24.36 6.15 9.99
C ASP A 407 -25.02 4.78 9.81
N VAL A 408 -24.46 3.77 10.49
CA VAL A 408 -24.89 2.36 10.35
C VAL A 408 -26.27 2.07 10.93
N PHE A 409 -26.83 3.01 11.70
CA PHE A 409 -28.16 2.88 12.29
C PHE A 409 -29.24 3.55 11.44
N ASP A 410 -28.86 4.42 10.50
CA ASP A 410 -29.78 4.96 9.52
C ASP A 410 -30.30 3.82 8.60
N PRO A 411 -31.63 3.67 8.39
CA PRO A 411 -32.18 2.64 7.51
C PRO A 411 -31.63 2.67 6.08
N GLN A 412 -31.16 3.83 5.61
CA GLN A 412 -30.54 3.96 4.29
C GLN A 412 -29.22 3.19 4.19
N PHE A 413 -28.50 2.93 5.29
CA PHE A 413 -27.31 2.08 5.24
C PHE A 413 -27.63 0.65 4.78
N ARG A 414 -28.71 0.06 5.28
CA ARG A 414 -29.14 -1.28 4.80
C ARG A 414 -29.54 -1.24 3.33
N THR A 415 -30.17 -0.15 2.90
CA THR A 415 -30.56 0.04 1.49
C THR A 415 -29.32 0.13 0.60
N ALA A 416 -28.33 0.95 1.00
CA ALA A 416 -27.04 1.07 0.34
C ALA A 416 -26.29 -0.26 0.21
N VAL A 417 -26.35 -1.11 1.24
CA VAL A 417 -25.77 -2.47 1.18
C VAL A 417 -26.48 -3.32 0.12
N VAL A 418 -27.81 -3.28 0.05
CA VAL A 418 -28.57 -4.03 -0.97
C VAL A 418 -28.25 -3.53 -2.38
N GLU A 419 -28.25 -2.21 -2.58
CA GLU A 419 -27.90 -1.58 -3.87
C GLU A 419 -26.45 -1.90 -4.26
N GLY A 420 -25.52 -1.87 -3.30
CA GLY A 420 -24.15 -2.31 -3.50
C GLY A 420 -24.04 -3.76 -3.97
N ILE A 421 -24.82 -4.68 -3.39
CA ILE A 421 -24.89 -6.08 -3.83
C ILE A 421 -25.38 -6.16 -5.30
N GLU A 422 -26.36 -5.35 -5.70
CA GLU A 422 -26.88 -5.34 -7.08
C GLU A 422 -25.83 -4.94 -8.11
N THR A 423 -24.82 -4.14 -7.73
CA THR A 423 -23.70 -3.77 -8.61
C THR A 423 -22.80 -4.96 -9.00
N CYS A 424 -22.85 -6.06 -8.24
CA CYS A 424 -22.11 -7.30 -8.51
C CYS A 424 -23.05 -8.51 -8.69
N GLN A 425 -24.25 -8.29 -9.24
CA GLN A 425 -25.27 -9.32 -9.42
C GLN A 425 -24.79 -10.58 -10.18
N GLU A 426 -23.89 -10.41 -11.16
CA GLU A 426 -23.32 -11.53 -11.93
C GLU A 426 -22.45 -12.47 -11.08
N SER A 427 -21.96 -11.99 -9.93
CA SER A 427 -21.17 -12.80 -8.98
C SER A 427 -22.03 -13.57 -8.00
N LEU A 428 -23.32 -13.28 -7.90
CA LEU A 428 -24.26 -13.99 -7.02
C LEU A 428 -24.53 -15.39 -7.59
N GLY A 429 -24.16 -16.41 -6.83
CA GLY A 429 -24.33 -17.80 -7.22
C GLY A 429 -23.29 -18.32 -8.23
N ASP A 430 -22.27 -17.54 -8.56
CA ASP A 430 -21.17 -17.95 -9.44
C ASP A 430 -20.11 -18.78 -8.66
N PRO A 431 -19.85 -20.05 -9.04
CA PRO A 431 -18.83 -20.87 -8.40
C PRO A 431 -17.39 -20.36 -8.56
N TRP A 432 -17.12 -19.47 -9.52
CA TRP A 432 -15.80 -18.86 -9.72
C TRP A 432 -15.53 -17.68 -8.77
N CYS A 433 -16.58 -17.12 -8.15
CA CYS A 433 -16.47 -16.06 -7.16
C CYS A 433 -16.07 -16.66 -5.80
N ILE A 434 -14.86 -16.32 -5.34
CA ILE A 434 -14.35 -16.70 -4.02
C ILE A 434 -15.21 -16.06 -2.92
N GLY A 435 -15.59 -14.80 -3.08
CA GLY A 435 -16.37 -14.05 -2.10
C GLY A 435 -16.41 -12.56 -2.38
N PHE A 436 -16.95 -11.80 -1.42
CA PHE A 436 -17.24 -10.38 -1.54
C PHE A 436 -16.42 -9.56 -0.53
N TYR A 437 -15.57 -8.66 -1.03
CA TYR A 437 -15.11 -7.50 -0.26
C TYR A 437 -16.21 -6.44 -0.24
N VAL A 438 -16.41 -5.81 0.91
CA VAL A 438 -17.39 -4.73 1.09
C VAL A 438 -16.71 -3.53 1.71
N ASP A 439 -16.73 -2.42 0.98
CA ASP A 439 -15.94 -1.22 1.25
C ASP A 439 -14.42 -1.48 1.27
N ASN A 440 -13.64 -0.42 1.49
CA ASN A 440 -12.18 -0.46 1.52
C ASN A 440 -11.64 0.63 2.44
N GLU A 441 -10.72 0.27 3.35
CA GLU A 441 -9.93 1.22 4.14
C GLU A 441 -10.77 2.26 4.91
N LEU A 442 -11.89 1.84 5.49
CA LEU A 442 -12.65 2.67 6.42
C LEU A 442 -11.79 3.05 7.64
N TYR A 443 -11.94 4.27 8.14
CA TYR A 443 -11.20 4.74 9.32
C TYR A 443 -11.94 4.39 10.62
N TRP A 444 -11.49 3.36 11.34
CA TRP A 444 -12.17 2.86 12.54
C TRP A 444 -11.75 3.55 13.86
N GLY A 445 -10.74 4.41 13.81
CA GLY A 445 -10.22 5.14 14.98
C GLY A 445 -9.68 4.20 16.08
N GLY A 446 -9.72 4.66 17.34
CA GLY A 446 -9.51 3.82 18.52
C GLY A 446 -10.79 3.12 18.99
N ASN A 447 -10.70 2.33 20.05
CA ASN A 447 -11.81 1.49 20.54
C ASN A 447 -13.08 2.28 20.92
N GLU A 448 -12.94 3.50 21.42
CA GLU A 448 -14.04 4.39 21.81
C GLU A 448 -14.44 5.38 20.70
N SER A 449 -13.73 5.41 19.58
CA SER A 449 -13.85 6.49 18.59
C SER A 449 -15.22 6.55 17.92
N LEU A 450 -15.83 5.40 17.58
CA LEU A 450 -17.17 5.37 16.98
C LEU A 450 -18.23 6.00 17.89
N ALA A 451 -18.15 5.74 19.20
CA ALA A 451 -19.05 6.35 20.19
C ALA A 451 -18.77 7.84 20.37
N LEU A 452 -17.50 8.25 20.44
CA LEU A 452 -17.12 9.67 20.55
C LEU A 452 -17.57 10.46 19.32
N TRP A 453 -17.35 9.94 18.11
CA TRP A 453 -17.85 10.55 16.88
C TRP A 453 -19.37 10.61 16.85
N THR A 454 -20.05 9.57 17.35
CA THR A 454 -21.50 9.57 17.49
C THR A 454 -21.98 10.64 18.47
N LEU A 455 -21.29 10.86 19.60
CA LEU A 455 -21.62 11.94 20.53
C LEU A 455 -21.38 13.32 19.93
N ALA A 456 -20.40 13.50 19.06
CA ALA A 456 -20.15 14.75 18.37
C ALA A 456 -21.20 15.08 17.28
N CYS A 457 -22.11 14.16 16.96
CA CYS A 457 -23.16 14.37 15.98
C CYS A 457 -24.33 15.20 16.53
N PRO A 458 -25.09 15.91 15.65
CA PRO A 458 -26.32 16.59 16.05
C PRO A 458 -27.35 15.63 16.67
N ALA A 459 -28.18 16.15 17.60
CA ALA A 459 -29.20 15.37 18.31
C ALA A 459 -30.20 14.64 17.39
N GLN A 460 -30.38 15.12 16.16
CA GLN A 460 -31.30 14.55 15.18
C GLN A 460 -30.69 13.37 14.40
N GLN A 461 -29.38 13.15 14.46
CA GLN A 461 -28.73 12.04 13.76
C GLN A 461 -29.11 10.70 14.41
N ILE A 462 -29.41 9.70 13.59
CA ILE A 462 -29.95 8.42 14.05
C ILE A 462 -28.98 7.71 15.00
N ALA A 463 -27.68 7.65 14.67
CA ALA A 463 -26.67 7.09 15.58
C ALA A 463 -26.69 7.75 16.97
N LYS A 464 -26.79 9.10 17.03
CA LYS A 464 -26.84 9.86 18.28
C LYS A 464 -28.08 9.48 19.10
N GLN A 465 -29.25 9.38 18.44
CA GLN A 465 -30.50 8.96 19.10
C GLN A 465 -30.42 7.53 19.64
N VAL A 466 -29.81 6.61 18.90
CA VAL A 466 -29.61 5.23 19.36
C VAL A 466 -28.70 5.20 20.59
N PHE A 467 -27.61 5.98 20.60
CA PHE A 467 -26.72 6.02 21.76
C PHE A 467 -27.41 6.63 22.99
N LEU A 468 -28.13 7.75 22.80
CA LEU A 468 -28.91 8.37 23.87
C LEU A 468 -29.95 7.41 24.46
N ASN A 469 -30.64 6.63 23.62
CA ASN A 469 -31.59 5.64 24.09
C ASN A 469 -30.94 4.51 24.89
N ASP A 470 -29.76 4.03 24.48
CA ASP A 470 -29.00 3.03 25.24
C ASP A 470 -28.63 3.57 26.63
N LEU A 471 -28.18 4.84 26.71
CA LEU A 471 -27.82 5.50 27.97
C LEU A 471 -29.04 5.76 28.85
N GLN A 472 -30.16 6.22 28.28
CA GLN A 472 -31.43 6.40 28.99
C GLN A 472 -31.95 5.09 29.57
N THR A 473 -31.83 4.00 28.80
CA THR A 473 -32.24 2.67 29.25
C THR A 473 -31.36 2.19 30.41
N LYS A 474 -30.05 2.48 30.38
CA LYS A 474 -29.11 2.05 31.41
C LYS A 474 -29.23 2.86 32.71
N TYR A 475 -29.33 4.19 32.60
CA TYR A 475 -29.23 5.10 33.74
C TYR A 475 -30.57 5.56 34.30
N GLU A 476 -31.64 5.48 33.49
CA GLU A 476 -33.00 5.97 33.75
C GLU A 476 -33.11 7.49 33.95
N THR A 477 -32.21 8.09 34.72
CA THR A 477 -32.16 9.52 35.07
C THR A 477 -30.86 10.16 34.61
N ILE A 478 -30.90 11.45 34.26
CA ILE A 478 -29.71 12.19 33.85
C ILE A 478 -28.70 12.34 35.00
N ASP A 479 -29.18 12.40 36.26
CA ASP A 479 -28.34 12.52 37.44
C ASP A 479 -27.45 11.28 37.64
N ALA A 480 -27.96 10.08 37.38
CA ALA A 480 -27.18 8.84 37.47
C ALA A 480 -26.07 8.78 36.39
N LEU A 481 -26.34 9.29 35.18
CA LEU A 481 -25.32 9.46 34.15
C LEU A 481 -24.28 10.49 34.60
N ASN A 482 -24.73 11.67 35.06
CA ASN A 482 -23.86 12.74 35.54
C ASN A 482 -22.90 12.27 36.64
N GLU A 483 -23.40 11.48 37.59
CA GLU A 483 -22.59 10.88 38.66
C GLU A 483 -21.49 9.97 38.08
N THR A 484 -21.86 9.10 37.13
CA THR A 484 -20.91 8.14 36.55
C THR A 484 -19.89 8.81 35.64
N TRP A 485 -20.35 9.66 34.73
CA TRP A 485 -19.52 10.33 33.72
C TRP A 485 -18.79 11.55 34.29
N GLY A 486 -19.16 12.04 35.48
CA GLY A 486 -18.62 13.25 36.07
C GLY A 486 -19.03 14.51 35.31
N THR A 487 -20.24 14.52 34.75
CA THR A 487 -20.84 15.63 34.00
C THR A 487 -21.94 16.31 34.83
N ASN A 488 -22.59 17.33 34.28
CA ASN A 488 -23.61 18.12 34.97
C ASN A 488 -24.76 18.56 34.05
N HIS A 489 -25.20 17.69 33.15
CA HIS A 489 -26.29 17.98 32.21
C HIS A 489 -27.61 18.13 32.97
N ALA A 490 -28.37 19.19 32.65
CA ALA A 490 -29.62 19.49 33.35
C ALA A 490 -30.76 18.51 33.01
N THR A 491 -30.81 18.04 31.76
CA THR A 491 -31.81 17.08 31.27
C THR A 491 -31.20 16.19 30.18
N TRP A 492 -31.90 15.13 29.80
CA TRP A 492 -31.50 14.29 28.67
C TRP A 492 -31.48 15.07 27.34
N GLU A 493 -32.38 16.03 27.15
CA GLU A 493 -32.41 16.91 25.98
C GLU A 493 -31.18 17.83 25.95
N ALA A 494 -30.76 18.35 27.10
CA ALA A 494 -29.54 19.15 27.18
C ALA A 494 -28.29 18.32 26.86
N PHE A 495 -28.25 17.05 27.27
CA PHE A 495 -27.17 16.13 26.89
C PHE A 495 -27.22 15.74 25.42
N ALA A 496 -28.41 15.61 24.83
CA ALA A 496 -28.57 15.27 23.42
C ALA A 496 -27.95 16.32 22.49
N GLU A 497 -28.00 17.59 22.86
CA GLU A 497 -27.40 18.71 22.12
C GLU A 497 -25.89 18.89 22.39
N GLU A 498 -25.31 18.16 23.35
CA GLU A 498 -23.88 18.22 23.63
C GLU A 498 -23.07 17.51 22.54
N THR A 499 -22.02 18.18 22.06
CA THR A 499 -21.10 17.67 21.03
C THR A 499 -19.65 17.58 21.52
N GLN A 500 -19.36 18.10 22.72
CA GLN A 500 -18.04 17.96 23.34
C GLN A 500 -17.82 16.53 23.85
N SER A 501 -16.58 16.06 23.68
CA SER A 501 -16.17 14.77 24.22
C SER A 501 -16.27 14.76 25.76
N PRO A 502 -16.84 13.71 26.38
CA PRO A 502 -16.85 13.57 27.82
C PRO A 502 -15.46 13.21 28.36
N ASP A 503 -15.33 13.10 29.69
CA ASP A 503 -14.19 12.42 30.29
C ASP A 503 -14.19 10.94 29.88
N VAL A 504 -13.37 10.59 28.88
CA VAL A 504 -13.30 9.25 28.28
C VAL A 504 -13.02 8.18 29.32
N LYS A 505 -12.25 8.49 30.39
CA LYS A 505 -11.95 7.48 31.42
C LYS A 505 -13.18 7.13 32.24
N LYS A 506 -14.02 8.11 32.56
CA LYS A 506 -15.26 7.91 33.32
C LYS A 506 -16.37 7.29 32.47
N ALA A 507 -16.43 7.66 31.20
CA ALA A 507 -17.44 7.17 30.26
C ALA A 507 -17.04 5.89 29.49
N SER A 508 -15.84 5.35 29.73
CA SER A 508 -15.20 4.30 28.91
C SER A 508 -16.09 3.07 28.68
N ASP A 509 -16.73 2.53 29.72
CA ASP A 509 -17.57 1.34 29.60
C ASP A 509 -18.73 1.53 28.61
N ASP A 510 -19.36 2.70 28.62
CA ASP A 510 -20.47 3.03 27.72
C ASP A 510 -19.99 3.34 26.31
N LEU A 511 -18.90 4.09 26.19
CA LEU A 511 -18.28 4.39 24.89
C LEU A 511 -17.84 3.11 24.18
N LEU A 512 -17.25 2.18 24.93
CA LEU A 512 -16.82 0.89 24.40
C LEU A 512 -18.02 0.00 24.04
N ALA A 513 -19.03 -0.06 24.89
CA ALA A 513 -20.25 -0.83 24.62
C ALA A 513 -20.95 -0.34 23.34
N PHE A 514 -21.07 0.98 23.17
CA PHE A 514 -21.68 1.55 21.98
C PHE A 514 -20.80 1.40 20.73
N SER A 515 -19.49 1.59 20.83
CA SER A 515 -18.57 1.37 19.70
C SER A 515 -18.62 -0.08 19.22
N LYS A 516 -18.73 -1.04 20.14
CA LYS A 516 -18.98 -2.45 19.82
C LYS A 516 -20.32 -2.63 19.10
N LYS A 517 -21.41 -2.06 19.62
CA LYS A 517 -22.73 -2.13 18.98
C LYS A 517 -22.71 -1.56 17.56
N PHE A 518 -22.04 -0.42 17.37
CA PHE A 518 -21.87 0.22 16.07
C PHE A 518 -21.14 -0.70 15.09
N ALA A 519 -19.94 -1.18 15.46
CA ALA A 519 -19.15 -2.07 14.60
C ALA A 519 -19.90 -3.38 14.28
N GLU A 520 -20.55 -3.99 15.27
CA GLU A 520 -21.37 -5.18 15.05
C GLU A 520 -22.59 -4.91 14.14
N THR A 521 -23.16 -3.71 14.18
CA THR A 521 -24.29 -3.31 13.30
C THR A 521 -23.84 -3.19 11.84
N TYR A 522 -22.66 -2.61 11.60
CA TYR A 522 -22.05 -2.55 10.26
C TYR A 522 -21.89 -3.95 9.66
N PHE A 523 -21.05 -4.78 10.30
CA PHE A 523 -20.71 -6.10 9.78
C PHE A 523 -21.92 -7.06 9.77
N GLY A 524 -22.78 -6.98 10.79
CA GLY A 524 -23.97 -7.81 10.90
C GLY A 524 -25.02 -7.49 9.84
N THR A 525 -25.21 -6.21 9.48
CA THR A 525 -26.12 -5.82 8.40
C THR A 525 -25.64 -6.36 7.06
N ILE A 526 -24.35 -6.19 6.75
CA ILE A 526 -23.74 -6.69 5.51
C ILE A 526 -23.86 -8.21 5.43
N LYS A 527 -23.47 -8.94 6.48
CA LYS A 527 -23.58 -10.41 6.51
C LYS A 527 -25.02 -10.88 6.34
N ALA A 528 -25.98 -10.18 6.94
CA ALA A 528 -27.40 -10.54 6.83
C ALA A 528 -27.94 -10.37 5.40
N GLU A 529 -27.57 -9.29 4.69
CA GLU A 529 -28.02 -9.09 3.31
C GLU A 529 -27.29 -10.00 2.32
N LEU A 530 -25.97 -10.20 2.49
CA LEU A 530 -25.22 -11.18 1.69
C LEU A 530 -25.76 -12.60 1.88
N ALA A 531 -26.12 -13.01 3.10
CA ALA A 531 -26.70 -14.35 3.33
C ALA A 531 -28.04 -14.57 2.60
N LYS A 532 -28.80 -13.49 2.30
CA LYS A 532 -30.03 -13.57 1.50
C LYS A 532 -29.72 -13.62 0.00
N ALA A 533 -28.80 -12.78 -0.47
CA ALA A 533 -28.52 -12.61 -1.90
C ALA A 533 -27.57 -13.68 -2.46
N ALA A 534 -26.57 -14.09 -1.67
CA ALA A 534 -25.48 -14.98 -2.02
C ALA A 534 -25.25 -16.04 -0.94
N PRO A 535 -26.23 -16.93 -0.67
CA PRO A 535 -26.10 -17.96 0.35
C PRO A 535 -24.87 -18.84 0.06
N ASP A 536 -24.15 -19.19 1.13
CA ASP A 536 -22.93 -20.00 1.12
C ASP A 536 -21.68 -19.41 0.42
N GLN A 537 -21.75 -18.18 -0.11
CA GLN A 537 -20.56 -17.46 -0.59
C GLN A 537 -19.90 -16.64 0.54
N LEU A 538 -18.58 -16.46 0.46
CA LEU A 538 -17.79 -15.89 1.55
C LEU A 538 -17.93 -14.36 1.63
N TYR A 539 -18.13 -13.86 2.86
CA TYR A 539 -17.95 -12.45 3.19
C TYR A 539 -16.50 -12.20 3.66
N LEU A 540 -15.77 -11.39 2.91
CA LEU A 540 -14.32 -11.17 3.06
C LEU A 540 -13.98 -9.91 3.88
N GLY A 541 -14.97 -9.23 4.46
CA GLY A 541 -14.75 -8.01 5.24
C GLY A 541 -14.47 -6.76 4.41
N CYS A 542 -13.77 -5.79 5.02
CA CYS A 542 -13.65 -4.41 4.52
C CYS A 542 -12.21 -3.89 4.37
N ARG A 543 -11.22 -4.78 4.26
CA ARG A 543 -9.82 -4.45 3.93
C ARG A 543 -9.24 -3.39 4.85
N PHE A 544 -9.00 -3.77 6.10
CA PHE A 544 -8.49 -2.86 7.13
C PHE A 544 -7.08 -2.33 6.81
N ILE A 545 -6.91 -1.01 6.87
CA ILE A 545 -5.60 -0.33 7.01
C ILE A 545 -5.51 0.48 8.31
N TRP A 546 -6.65 0.98 8.80
CA TRP A 546 -6.80 1.69 10.07
C TRP A 546 -7.86 0.99 10.91
N ASP A 547 -7.45 -0.07 11.59
CA ASP A 547 -8.32 -0.86 12.44
C ASP A 547 -8.38 -0.40 13.90
N SER A 548 -9.35 -0.95 14.62
CA SER A 548 -9.41 -0.95 16.08
C SER A 548 -9.72 -2.38 16.54
N GLU A 549 -9.34 -2.75 17.77
CA GLU A 549 -9.64 -4.09 18.28
C GLU A 549 -11.15 -4.36 18.28
N VAL A 550 -11.96 -3.34 18.60
CA VAL A 550 -13.43 -3.40 18.52
C VAL A 550 -13.90 -3.77 17.11
N ALA A 551 -13.39 -3.10 16.08
CA ALA A 551 -13.76 -3.36 14.69
C ALA A 551 -13.30 -4.75 14.22
N VAL A 552 -12.07 -5.18 14.56
CA VAL A 552 -11.54 -6.49 14.18
C VAL A 552 -12.30 -7.63 14.85
N ARG A 553 -12.73 -7.47 16.11
CA ARG A 553 -13.58 -8.45 16.78
C ARG A 553 -14.97 -8.52 16.15
N ALA A 554 -15.57 -7.38 15.79
CA ALA A 554 -16.83 -7.37 15.06
C ALA A 554 -16.69 -8.05 13.69
N ALA A 555 -15.63 -7.76 12.92
CA ALA A 555 -15.32 -8.45 11.68
C ALA A 555 -15.15 -9.97 11.91
N SER A 556 -14.41 -10.37 12.95
CA SER A 556 -14.20 -11.79 13.29
C SER A 556 -15.52 -12.51 13.62
N LYS A 557 -16.50 -11.80 14.17
CA LYS A 557 -17.83 -12.35 14.49
C LYS A 557 -18.68 -12.64 13.24
N PHE A 558 -18.62 -11.79 12.21
CA PHE A 558 -19.57 -11.82 11.09
C PHE A 558 -18.94 -12.20 9.75
N CYS A 559 -17.67 -11.87 9.51
CA CYS A 559 -16.97 -12.24 8.29
C CYS A 559 -16.57 -13.72 8.31
N ASP A 560 -16.55 -14.32 7.13
CA ASP A 560 -16.00 -15.66 6.95
C ASP A 560 -14.46 -15.58 6.91
N ILE A 561 -13.92 -14.49 6.36
CA ILE A 561 -12.49 -14.15 6.33
C ILE A 561 -12.31 -12.68 6.74
N VAL A 562 -11.33 -12.38 7.59
CA VAL A 562 -10.97 -11.00 7.95
C VAL A 562 -9.88 -10.49 7.01
N SER A 563 -10.06 -9.32 6.42
CA SER A 563 -9.12 -8.77 5.43
C SER A 563 -8.35 -7.55 5.92
N PHE A 564 -7.08 -7.48 5.54
CA PHE A 564 -6.19 -6.37 5.87
C PHE A 564 -5.38 -5.95 4.65
N ASN A 565 -5.18 -4.64 4.46
CA ASN A 565 -4.17 -4.09 3.57
C ASN A 565 -2.87 -3.93 4.36
N GLN A 566 -1.77 -4.49 3.87
CA GLN A 566 -0.50 -4.58 4.60
C GLN A 566 0.67 -4.12 3.73
N TYR A 567 0.94 -2.82 3.75
CA TYR A 567 2.08 -2.18 3.10
C TYR A 567 3.35 -2.28 3.99
N ARG A 568 3.93 -3.47 4.06
CA ARG A 568 5.14 -3.79 4.84
C ARG A 568 5.92 -4.95 4.23
N TYR A 569 7.15 -5.23 4.70
CA TYR A 569 8.02 -6.25 4.11
C TYR A 569 7.73 -7.70 4.57
N SER A 570 6.96 -7.91 5.63
CA SER A 570 6.64 -9.25 6.17
C SER A 570 5.35 -9.22 6.98
N VAL A 571 4.53 -10.27 6.92
CA VAL A 571 3.29 -10.46 7.70
C VAL A 571 3.35 -11.69 8.64
N ALA A 572 4.56 -12.17 8.95
CA ALA A 572 4.74 -13.33 9.84
C ALA A 572 4.14 -13.11 11.25
N ASP A 573 4.19 -11.87 11.75
CA ASP A 573 3.68 -11.45 13.06
C ASP A 573 2.18 -11.05 13.04
N LEU A 574 1.54 -11.01 11.87
CA LEU A 574 0.14 -10.62 11.75
C LEU A 574 -0.76 -11.61 12.53
N LYS A 575 -1.55 -11.06 13.44
CA LYS A 575 -2.43 -11.81 14.35
C LYS A 575 -3.75 -11.07 14.55
N LEU A 576 -4.78 -11.82 14.90
CA LEU A 576 -6.04 -11.26 15.40
C LEU A 576 -5.95 -10.97 16.90
N PRO A 577 -6.87 -10.17 17.46
CA PRO A 577 -7.01 -9.98 18.89
C PRO A 577 -7.06 -11.32 19.65
N ALA A 578 -6.52 -11.33 20.86
CA ALA A 578 -6.48 -12.55 21.67
C ALA A 578 -7.88 -13.15 21.83
N GLY A 579 -7.98 -14.47 21.63
CA GLY A 579 -9.22 -15.23 21.66
C GLY A 579 -9.92 -15.38 20.30
N GLU A 580 -9.60 -14.54 19.30
CA GLU A 580 -10.18 -14.67 17.96
C GLU A 580 -9.44 -15.74 17.14
N ASP A 581 -10.21 -16.56 16.43
CA ASP A 581 -9.67 -17.58 15.53
C ASP A 581 -10.38 -17.60 14.18
N LYS A 582 -9.93 -16.72 13.28
CA LYS A 582 -10.43 -16.62 11.91
C LYS A 582 -9.29 -16.66 10.88
N PRO A 583 -9.59 -17.11 9.65
CA PRO A 583 -8.69 -16.95 8.52
C PRO A 583 -8.54 -15.46 8.16
N ILE A 584 -7.36 -15.11 7.68
CA ILE A 584 -6.97 -13.77 7.26
C ILE A 584 -6.66 -13.78 5.76
N ILE A 585 -7.05 -12.73 5.04
CA ILE A 585 -6.56 -12.49 3.68
C ILE A 585 -5.90 -11.10 3.61
N ILE A 586 -4.74 -11.03 2.96
CA ILE A 586 -4.11 -9.74 2.69
C ILE A 586 -4.74 -9.18 1.41
N GLY A 587 -5.50 -8.11 1.55
CA GLY A 587 -6.22 -7.45 0.47
C GLY A 587 -5.31 -6.63 -0.44
N GLU A 588 -4.24 -6.04 0.09
CA GLU A 588 -3.26 -5.26 -0.68
C GLU A 588 -1.87 -5.40 -0.06
N PHE A 589 -0.87 -5.53 -0.91
CA PHE A 589 0.53 -5.24 -0.63
C PHE A 589 1.25 -4.93 -1.95
N HIS A 590 2.36 -4.20 -1.89
CA HIS A 590 3.25 -4.03 -3.04
C HIS A 590 4.64 -3.55 -2.64
N PHE A 591 5.51 -3.54 -3.63
CA PHE A 591 6.83 -2.92 -3.62
C PHE A 591 7.06 -2.25 -4.98
N GLY A 592 7.81 -1.16 -5.00
CA GLY A 592 8.11 -0.45 -6.23
C GLY A 592 9.53 0.10 -6.24
N ALA A 593 10.09 0.25 -7.43
CA ALA A 593 11.45 0.71 -7.65
C ALA A 593 11.51 1.69 -8.83
N LEU A 594 12.50 2.58 -8.81
CA LEU A 594 12.58 3.71 -9.75
C LEU A 594 13.50 3.48 -10.95
N ASP A 595 14.04 2.27 -11.11
CA ASP A 595 14.93 1.92 -12.21
C ASP A 595 14.22 1.69 -13.55
N ARG A 596 12.92 2.06 -13.65
CA ARG A 596 12.05 1.93 -14.83
C ARG A 596 11.27 3.21 -15.18
N GLY A 597 11.83 4.37 -14.83
CA GLY A 597 11.40 5.67 -15.39
C GLY A 597 10.23 6.37 -14.69
N LEU A 598 9.70 5.81 -13.60
CA LEU A 598 8.73 6.50 -12.72
C LEU A 598 9.46 7.30 -11.63
N PHE A 599 8.71 8.12 -10.89
CA PHE A 599 9.27 9.05 -9.88
C PHE A 599 8.91 8.69 -8.45
N HIS A 600 7.92 7.82 -8.24
CA HIS A 600 7.52 7.38 -6.91
C HIS A 600 7.58 5.85 -6.81
N PRO A 601 8.34 5.26 -5.86
CA PRO A 601 8.42 3.82 -5.76
C PRO A 601 7.14 3.28 -5.12
N THR A 602 6.79 3.81 -3.96
CA THR A 602 5.62 3.55 -3.08
C THR A 602 6.06 4.01 -1.67
N LYS A 603 5.26 3.80 -0.63
CA LYS A 603 5.65 3.84 0.79
C LYS A 603 6.55 2.67 1.21
N VAL A 604 6.60 1.58 0.43
CA VAL A 604 7.41 0.38 0.72
C VAL A 604 8.45 0.13 -0.39
N PRO A 605 9.47 1.00 -0.54
CA PRO A 605 10.33 1.01 -1.70
C PRO A 605 11.24 -0.22 -1.79
N ALA A 606 11.50 -0.64 -3.02
CA ALA A 606 12.61 -1.50 -3.38
C ALA A 606 13.70 -0.67 -4.09
N LYS A 607 14.90 -1.23 -4.16
CA LYS A 607 16.08 -0.52 -4.70
C LYS A 607 16.03 -0.48 -6.23
N ASP A 608 15.70 -1.62 -6.82
CA ASP A 608 15.64 -1.90 -8.25
C ASP A 608 14.65 -3.06 -8.46
N GLN A 609 14.39 -3.44 -9.72
CA GLN A 609 13.45 -4.54 -10.02
C GLN A 609 13.91 -5.90 -9.44
N VAL A 610 15.21 -6.13 -9.23
CA VAL A 610 15.72 -7.37 -8.62
C VAL A 610 15.36 -7.40 -7.14
N HIS A 611 15.65 -6.33 -6.40
CA HIS A 611 15.25 -6.22 -5.00
C HIS A 611 13.73 -6.26 -4.84
N ARG A 612 12.97 -5.67 -5.78
CA ARG A 612 11.50 -5.73 -5.79
C ARG A 612 10.99 -7.19 -5.85
N ALA A 613 11.61 -8.01 -6.68
CA ALA A 613 11.32 -9.44 -6.78
C ALA A 613 11.70 -10.22 -5.49
N GLU A 614 12.80 -9.84 -4.82
CA GLU A 614 13.16 -10.40 -3.52
C GLU A 614 12.16 -10.02 -2.42
N CYS A 615 11.75 -8.75 -2.36
CA CYS A 615 10.71 -8.28 -1.43
C CYS A 615 9.40 -9.05 -1.64
N TYR A 616 8.99 -9.26 -2.89
CA TYR A 616 7.83 -10.08 -3.24
C TYR A 616 7.92 -11.47 -2.61
N LYS A 617 9.01 -12.20 -2.87
CA LYS A 617 9.19 -13.57 -2.34
C LYS A 617 9.18 -13.61 -0.82
N ASN A 618 9.91 -12.70 -0.18
CA ASN A 618 9.99 -12.62 1.28
C ASN A 618 8.61 -12.38 1.91
N PHE A 619 7.82 -11.47 1.33
CA PHE A 619 6.45 -11.22 1.79
C PHE A 619 5.58 -12.46 1.65
N LEU A 620 5.57 -13.09 0.47
CA LEU A 620 4.78 -14.30 0.20
C LEU A 620 5.18 -15.46 1.11
N HIS A 621 6.47 -15.68 1.36
CA HIS A 621 6.94 -16.69 2.32
C HIS A 621 6.44 -16.41 3.74
N SER A 622 6.47 -15.16 4.19
CA SER A 622 5.95 -14.77 5.50
C SER A 622 4.44 -15.00 5.63
N ALA A 623 3.69 -14.80 4.55
CA ALA A 623 2.25 -15.05 4.49
C ALA A 623 1.93 -16.56 4.44
N LEU A 624 2.63 -17.31 3.59
CA LEU A 624 2.43 -18.76 3.42
C LEU A 624 2.76 -19.54 4.71
N THR A 625 3.67 -19.03 5.53
CA THR A 625 4.04 -19.64 6.83
C THR A 625 3.23 -19.11 8.02
N ASN A 626 2.34 -18.14 7.82
CA ASN A 626 1.42 -17.69 8.87
C ASN A 626 0.16 -18.57 8.87
N PRO A 627 -0.15 -19.34 9.94
CA PRO A 627 -1.22 -20.35 9.94
C PRO A 627 -2.63 -19.77 9.72
N ARG A 628 -2.81 -18.45 9.83
CA ARG A 628 -4.10 -17.78 9.61
C ARG A 628 -4.28 -17.26 8.19
N VAL A 629 -3.19 -16.93 7.49
CA VAL A 629 -3.27 -16.27 6.19
C VAL A 629 -3.60 -17.27 5.10
N VAL A 630 -4.74 -17.08 4.43
CA VAL A 630 -5.26 -17.95 3.35
C VAL A 630 -5.09 -17.34 1.95
N GLY A 631 -4.50 -16.15 1.85
CA GLY A 631 -4.20 -15.52 0.58
C GLY A 631 -3.59 -14.13 0.71
N THR A 632 -3.05 -13.65 -0.41
CA THR A 632 -2.51 -12.31 -0.58
C THR A 632 -2.83 -11.77 -1.97
N HIS A 633 -3.20 -10.50 -2.04
CA HIS A 633 -3.52 -9.78 -3.28
C HIS A 633 -2.53 -8.63 -3.48
N TRP A 634 -1.78 -8.66 -4.59
CA TRP A 634 -0.85 -7.60 -4.97
C TRP A 634 -1.61 -6.39 -5.51
N PHE A 635 -1.31 -5.18 -5.04
CA PHE A 635 -1.85 -3.94 -5.60
C PHE A 635 -0.78 -3.24 -6.45
N GLN A 636 -0.78 -3.28 -7.77
CA GLN A 636 -1.85 -3.74 -8.66
C GLN A 636 -1.30 -4.23 -10.01
N TYR A 637 -2.19 -4.55 -10.95
CA TYR A 637 -1.83 -5.11 -12.26
C TYR A 637 -0.91 -4.20 -13.09
N THR A 638 -1.29 -2.94 -13.28
CA THR A 638 -0.53 -1.94 -14.07
C THR A 638 0.19 -0.95 -13.17
N SER A 639 1.37 -0.50 -13.59
CA SER A 639 2.00 0.66 -12.95
C SER A 639 1.10 1.87 -13.12
N GLU A 640 1.13 2.77 -12.15
CA GLU A 640 0.32 3.97 -12.24
C GLU A 640 0.86 4.92 -13.30
N PRO A 641 0.04 5.88 -13.78
CA PRO A 641 0.50 6.85 -14.75
C PRO A 641 1.69 7.65 -14.22
N THR A 642 2.76 7.73 -15.02
CA THR A 642 3.99 8.48 -14.69
C THR A 642 3.70 9.91 -14.22
N ALA A 643 2.68 10.55 -14.82
CA ALA A 643 2.23 11.91 -14.53
C ALA A 643 1.12 12.00 -13.45
N GLY A 644 0.88 10.96 -12.67
CA GLY A 644 -0.08 10.99 -11.56
C GLY A 644 -1.53 10.74 -11.96
N ARG A 645 -2.26 10.02 -11.10
CA ARG A 645 -3.72 9.87 -11.18
C ARG A 645 -4.44 11.14 -10.71
N GLY A 646 -5.78 11.08 -10.61
CA GLY A 646 -6.61 12.18 -10.10
C GLY A 646 -6.32 12.62 -8.66
N ASP A 647 -5.70 11.77 -7.85
CA ASP A 647 -5.22 12.09 -6.50
C ASP A 647 -3.72 12.42 -6.43
N GLY A 648 -3.00 12.22 -7.53
CA GLY A 648 -1.57 12.45 -7.64
C GLY A 648 -0.70 11.19 -7.49
N GLU A 649 -1.26 10.03 -7.15
CA GLU A 649 -0.48 8.79 -7.05
C GLU A 649 0.20 8.45 -8.40
N ASN A 650 1.51 8.18 -8.40
CA ASN A 650 2.32 7.88 -9.59
C ASN A 650 3.35 6.77 -9.31
N TYR A 651 2.89 5.69 -8.67
CA TYR A 651 3.72 4.62 -8.14
C TYR A 651 4.15 3.57 -9.18
N GLN A 652 5.38 3.07 -9.04
CA GLN A 652 5.89 1.92 -9.78
C GLN A 652 5.48 0.60 -9.11
N VAL A 653 4.19 0.27 -9.16
CA VAL A 653 3.64 -0.89 -8.43
C VAL A 653 2.99 -1.93 -9.35
N GLY A 654 3.12 -1.80 -10.67
CA GLY A 654 2.53 -2.75 -11.63
C GLY A 654 3.30 -4.04 -11.81
N PHE A 655 2.60 -5.13 -12.13
CA PHE A 655 3.24 -6.29 -12.78
C PHE A 655 3.60 -6.01 -14.24
N VAL A 656 2.87 -5.08 -14.88
CA VAL A 656 3.21 -4.52 -16.19
C VAL A 656 3.40 -3.01 -16.10
N ASP A 657 4.19 -2.45 -17.00
CA ASP A 657 4.34 -1.00 -17.17
C ASP A 657 3.16 -0.38 -17.95
N ASN A 658 3.21 0.93 -18.14
CA ASN A 658 2.18 1.67 -18.89
C ASN A 658 2.10 1.28 -20.39
N CYS A 659 3.10 0.57 -20.91
CA CYS A 659 3.15 0.03 -22.26
C CYS A 659 2.68 -1.44 -22.33
N ASP A 660 2.07 -1.96 -21.27
CA ASP A 660 1.64 -3.34 -21.14
C ASP A 660 2.81 -4.35 -21.32
N THR A 661 4.01 -3.97 -20.84
CA THR A 661 5.19 -4.83 -20.84
C THR A 661 5.47 -5.36 -19.43
N PRO A 662 5.57 -6.69 -19.22
CA PRO A 662 5.80 -7.26 -17.90
C PRO A 662 7.20 -6.99 -17.31
N TYR A 663 7.26 -6.75 -16.00
CA TYR A 663 8.53 -6.68 -15.26
C TYR A 663 9.05 -8.10 -14.95
N GLN A 664 9.93 -8.60 -15.81
CA GLN A 664 10.35 -10.00 -15.83
C GLN A 664 10.95 -10.52 -14.52
N GLU A 665 11.61 -9.65 -13.75
CA GLU A 665 12.16 -9.98 -12.43
C GLU A 665 11.03 -10.37 -11.46
N THR A 666 9.95 -9.58 -11.42
CA THR A 666 8.79 -9.85 -10.58
C THR A 666 7.98 -11.05 -11.09
N ILE A 667 7.85 -11.19 -12.42
CA ILE A 667 7.19 -12.37 -13.03
C ILE A 667 7.92 -13.67 -12.67
N THR A 668 9.25 -13.66 -12.73
CA THR A 668 10.07 -14.82 -12.37
C THR A 668 9.88 -15.19 -10.90
N ALA A 669 9.90 -14.20 -9.99
CA ALA A 669 9.60 -14.42 -8.58
C ALA A 669 8.18 -14.97 -8.34
N ALA A 670 7.17 -14.45 -9.04
CA ALA A 670 5.80 -14.95 -8.93
C ALA A 670 5.68 -16.42 -9.38
N ARG A 671 6.37 -16.80 -10.46
CA ARG A 671 6.44 -18.19 -10.95
C ARG A 671 7.08 -19.12 -9.93
N GLU A 672 8.20 -18.70 -9.32
CA GLU A 672 8.86 -19.46 -8.25
C GLU A 672 7.89 -19.73 -7.10
N ILE A 673 7.23 -18.67 -6.59
CA ILE A 673 6.23 -18.80 -5.53
C ILE A 673 5.10 -19.73 -5.96
N GLY A 674 4.48 -19.53 -7.12
CA GLY A 674 3.36 -20.36 -7.57
C GLY A 674 3.68 -21.85 -7.69
N ASN A 675 4.91 -22.19 -8.06
CA ASN A 675 5.37 -23.58 -8.18
C ASN A 675 5.59 -24.25 -6.80
N GLU A 676 6.01 -23.50 -5.78
CA GLU A 676 6.27 -24.05 -4.44
C GLU A 676 5.16 -23.78 -3.41
N MET A 677 4.21 -22.90 -3.73
CA MET A 677 3.20 -22.34 -2.82
C MET A 677 2.53 -23.40 -1.94
N TYR A 678 1.99 -24.45 -2.56
CA TYR A 678 1.28 -25.50 -1.83
C TYR A 678 2.21 -26.39 -1.01
N SER A 679 3.41 -26.69 -1.52
CA SER A 679 4.42 -27.44 -0.78
C SER A 679 4.85 -26.68 0.46
N LEU A 680 5.17 -25.38 0.31
CA LEU A 680 5.55 -24.50 1.42
C LEU A 680 4.41 -24.40 2.44
N ARG A 681 3.19 -24.13 1.99
CA ARG A 681 2.03 -24.01 2.89
C ARG A 681 1.74 -25.32 3.63
N SER A 682 1.89 -26.47 2.98
CA SER A 682 1.68 -27.77 3.63
C SER A 682 2.76 -28.13 4.65
N SER A 683 3.91 -27.43 4.66
CA SER A 683 5.00 -27.74 5.62
C SER A 683 4.73 -27.26 7.04
N ILE A 684 3.74 -26.39 7.22
CA ILE A 684 3.28 -25.87 8.51
C ILE A 684 1.94 -26.47 8.95
N ASP A 685 1.34 -27.30 8.08
CA ASP A 685 0.06 -28.01 8.30
C ASP A 685 0.25 -29.18 9.25
#